data_AF-A0AAU3V336-F1
#
_entry.id   AF-A0AAU3V336-F1
#
_cell.length_a   1.000
_cell.length_b   1.000
_cell.length_c   1.000
_cell.angle_alpha   90.00
_cell.angle_beta   90.00
_cell.angle_gamma   90.00
#
_symmetry.space_group_name_H-M   'P 1'
#
loop_
_entity.id
_entity.type
_entity.pdbx_description
1 polymer ?
#
loop_
_entity_poly.entity_id
_entity_poly.type
_entity_poly.pdbx_seq_one_letter_code
_entity_poly.pdbx_strand_id
1 'polypeptide(L)'
;MVTAAAGRTSAARLIHEQRQEEPDVVRLAQSLSLAAQAEPYVVRAARLRFVPRSSAGLEAQLWFSPLVEAAGGLTMVLDPAVAAVLRRDLATNDRALLASVRSFTERAHHDAPLAVRTFETLLWAGTAQAVPAGGDIRRELEPFLAQVLSDGPEALEAGRWAIRHLPRLPDAVRDSAPARRLRIAAAERLGLELTPAAAGLLPEEVTAVRRMVHRDVDVGIRAEPGGIVLTRPPERDAQVCQVSGAARVRLRLRAALPGAAWHELDLHDRRRATAPLDVVAAARLDGSLDGARAELGDVVRCVWAGEHGALAVSAAGRTEIRVDAAGRVLVADLPVPPDLLAVADAGPPRAAAAGGSGLQVVGAALDASGEVTAHPWSPAPTALGWAAPGGPGSGPAVLCVAEGRKVHLLDDGDPRRVVLTLDHPADVTHLWTSVSAALIAVADAEGRVVARHAAPGNGMVSRRFATGGSPVTALAGDPLTGDVVWATEDGRVWLARSPENDARDPVPLGRLPRPATSLAVSSSDATVVAADGGRHLLRLRRPAAGDPEDPGSAPLPGARLPFQVREVFTAGRGRLMLTGTGGPVEIRSEDGRVHLVLPYPAATSASTSTSQAPGPGPSWLRASVGVALPGPGPEAPPEDLLRAARRCGIGHIRLSGPHPHDSRRTDLVVGRAGEAGLRVVAGLPAPPPEAAPADVLLDARRLLDARVDALLLEDLAAWPAHLLDDLRHLTDAYTGAGLIGTAGPSSTGGPEQAAPRGAVHLTVGPPPLPRPGAWTVPPGTAWVLPDRPPADPGVLLALPGCHEVPAGLLTATGHRAEALRVLLSVRARQQALVHGFVDAALPEPVPGVTALWRRHGSESVLCLGNAGDAPVAVTVPAPPDGPELVGIATLGAAVGEPWPLTVRPSAGGYAITVAPGATHWLSLWESTDPGWRPGA
;
A
#
# COMPACT_ATOMS: atom_id res chain seq x y z
N MET A 1 -2.99 7.03 35.57
CA MET A 1 -1.83 7.52 36.32
C MET A 1 -1.18 6.31 36.99
N VAL A 2 -0.27 5.63 36.28
CA VAL A 2 0.44 4.43 36.78
C VAL A 2 1.81 4.92 37.24
N THR A 3 2.00 4.99 38.55
CA THR A 3 3.27 5.35 39.18
C THR A 3 4.32 4.28 38.89
N ALA A 4 5.48 4.73 38.43
CA ALA A 4 6.64 3.88 38.14
C ALA A 4 7.10 3.12 39.39
N ALA A 5 7.33 1.81 39.24
CA ALA A 5 7.68 0.89 40.30
C ALA A 5 9.13 1.07 40.77
N ALA A 6 9.32 1.83 41.85
CA ALA A 6 10.51 1.77 42.68
C ALA A 6 10.40 0.55 43.62
N GLY A 7 11.38 -0.37 43.53
CA GLY A 7 11.70 -1.44 44.49
C GLY A 7 10.54 -2.15 45.19
N ARG A 8 9.82 -3.06 44.50
CA ARG A 8 8.84 -3.92 45.19
C ARG A 8 9.57 -4.88 46.13
N THR A 9 9.43 -4.65 47.43
CA THR A 9 9.66 -5.63 48.49
C THR A 9 9.04 -6.98 48.08
N SER A 10 9.76 -8.10 48.26
CA SER A 10 9.26 -9.41 47.82
C SER A 10 7.94 -9.75 48.52
N ALA A 11 6.99 -10.36 47.82
CA ALA A 11 5.65 -10.66 48.36
C ALA A 11 5.71 -11.44 49.69
N ALA A 12 6.67 -12.37 49.82
CA ALA A 12 6.90 -13.11 51.05
C ALA A 12 7.32 -12.21 52.22
N ARG A 13 8.14 -11.18 51.95
CA ARG A 13 8.55 -10.20 52.95
C ARG A 13 7.40 -9.27 53.33
N LEU A 14 6.61 -8.78 52.37
CA LEU A 14 5.39 -7.99 52.64
C LEU A 14 4.41 -8.76 53.53
N ILE A 15 4.18 -10.04 53.23
CA ILE A 15 3.34 -10.92 54.05
C ILE A 15 3.92 -11.08 55.45
N HIS A 16 5.25 -11.26 55.57
CA HIS A 16 5.91 -11.40 56.86
C HIS A 16 5.77 -10.14 57.72
N GLU A 17 6.07 -8.97 57.15
CA GLU A 17 5.93 -7.66 57.80
C GLU A 17 4.49 -7.45 58.28
N GLN A 18 3.50 -7.63 57.39
CA GLN A 18 2.09 -7.49 57.75
C GLN A 18 1.66 -8.53 58.82
N ARG A 19 2.25 -9.73 58.82
CA ARG A 19 1.91 -10.77 59.81
C ARG A 19 2.44 -10.42 61.21
N GLN A 20 3.52 -9.66 61.31
CA GLN A 20 4.04 -9.17 62.59
C GLN A 20 3.19 -8.03 63.14
N GLU A 21 2.75 -7.11 62.28
CA GLU A 21 2.01 -5.91 62.69
C GLU A 21 0.50 -6.18 62.86
N GLU A 22 -0.11 -6.83 61.88
CA GLU A 22 -1.55 -7.06 61.81
C GLU A 22 -1.87 -8.51 61.35
N PRO A 23 -1.65 -9.53 62.20
CA PRO A 23 -1.81 -10.94 61.84
C PRO A 23 -3.22 -11.29 61.36
N ASP A 24 -4.25 -10.61 61.89
CA ASP A 24 -5.65 -10.82 61.51
C ASP A 24 -5.93 -10.32 60.07
N VAL A 25 -5.23 -9.29 59.59
CA VAL A 25 -5.35 -8.81 58.18
C VAL A 25 -4.79 -9.86 57.24
N VAL A 26 -3.63 -10.45 57.56
CA VAL A 26 -3.05 -11.55 56.77
C VAL A 26 -3.97 -12.77 56.78
N ARG A 27 -4.59 -13.10 57.92
CA ARG A 27 -5.52 -14.22 58.02
C ARG A 27 -6.79 -13.98 57.19
N LEU A 28 -7.32 -12.75 57.19
CA LEU A 28 -8.44 -12.37 56.33
C LEU A 28 -8.05 -12.44 54.84
N ALA A 29 -6.88 -11.92 54.46
CA ALA A 29 -6.34 -12.01 53.11
C ALA A 29 -6.14 -13.47 52.66
N GLN A 30 -5.64 -14.35 53.55
CA GLN A 30 -5.51 -15.79 53.29
C GLN A 30 -6.87 -16.42 52.97
N SER A 31 -7.91 -16.06 53.73
CA SER A 31 -9.26 -16.56 53.49
C SER A 31 -9.92 -16.07 52.19
N LEU A 32 -9.36 -15.04 51.57
CA LEU A 32 -9.77 -14.50 50.28
C LEU A 32 -8.81 -14.87 49.14
N SER A 33 -7.75 -15.63 49.42
CA SER A 33 -6.67 -15.91 48.45
C SER A 33 -7.08 -16.79 47.27
N LEU A 34 -8.22 -17.49 47.37
CA LEU A 34 -8.85 -18.23 46.26
C LEU A 34 -9.90 -17.42 45.49
N ALA A 35 -10.29 -16.24 45.97
CA ALA A 35 -11.28 -15.40 45.30
C ALA A 35 -10.62 -14.63 44.13
N ALA A 36 -11.29 -14.58 42.98
CA ALA A 36 -10.84 -13.80 41.82
C ALA A 36 -10.84 -12.29 42.12
N GLN A 37 -11.87 -11.88 42.85
CA GLN A 37 -12.11 -10.54 43.40
C GLN A 37 -13.01 -10.72 44.63
N ALA A 38 -13.05 -9.75 45.54
CA ALA A 38 -13.95 -9.80 46.69
C ALA A 38 -14.77 -8.51 46.79
N GLU A 39 -16.10 -8.63 46.76
CA GLU A 39 -17.01 -7.53 47.07
C GLU A 39 -17.05 -7.27 48.60
N PRO A 40 -17.50 -6.08 49.05
CA PRO A 40 -17.60 -5.78 50.48
C PRO A 40 -18.36 -6.84 51.30
N TYR A 41 -19.42 -7.42 50.74
CA TYR A 41 -20.18 -8.46 51.43
C TYR A 41 -19.41 -9.78 51.56
N VAL A 42 -18.56 -10.12 50.58
CA VAL A 42 -17.69 -11.30 50.62
C VAL A 42 -16.58 -11.11 51.65
N VAL A 43 -15.94 -9.93 51.68
CA VAL A 43 -14.93 -9.59 52.69
C VAL A 43 -15.52 -9.68 54.09
N ARG A 44 -16.72 -9.12 54.29
CA ARG A 44 -17.45 -9.21 55.57
C ARG A 44 -17.78 -10.64 55.95
N ALA A 45 -18.30 -11.43 55.03
CA ALA A 45 -18.65 -12.84 55.28
C ALA A 45 -17.40 -13.67 55.61
N ALA A 46 -16.27 -13.40 54.94
CA ALA A 46 -14.98 -14.03 55.22
C ALA A 46 -14.50 -13.67 56.63
N ARG A 47 -14.55 -12.38 57.01
CA ARG A 47 -14.20 -11.93 58.36
C ARG A 47 -15.02 -12.62 59.42
N LEU A 48 -16.34 -12.63 59.27
CA LEU A 48 -17.26 -13.25 60.23
C LEU A 48 -17.01 -14.76 60.37
N ARG A 49 -16.57 -15.43 59.30
CA ARG A 49 -16.30 -16.88 59.32
C ARG A 49 -14.91 -17.25 59.84
N PHE A 50 -13.87 -16.55 59.39
CA PHE A 50 -12.48 -16.96 59.59
C PHE A 50 -11.74 -16.14 60.66
N VAL A 51 -12.25 -14.95 60.98
CA VAL A 51 -11.69 -14.04 61.99
C VAL A 51 -12.82 -13.44 62.87
N PRO A 52 -13.70 -14.27 63.47
CA PRO A 52 -14.96 -13.80 64.09
C PRO A 52 -14.78 -12.83 65.26
N ARG A 53 -13.60 -12.83 65.91
CA ARG A 53 -13.28 -11.95 67.05
C ARG A 53 -12.77 -10.57 66.64
N SER A 54 -12.59 -10.32 65.34
CA SER A 54 -12.13 -9.05 64.81
C SER A 54 -13.23 -7.99 64.72
N SER A 55 -12.83 -6.72 64.73
CA SER A 55 -13.75 -5.58 64.49
C SER A 55 -14.05 -5.41 63.00
N ALA A 56 -15.11 -4.66 62.67
CA ALA A 56 -15.40 -4.29 61.27
C ALA A 56 -14.29 -3.43 60.64
N GLY A 57 -13.47 -2.75 61.46
CA GLY A 57 -12.31 -1.99 61.01
C GLY A 57 -11.27 -2.83 60.28
N LEU A 58 -11.22 -4.15 60.54
CA LEU A 58 -10.34 -5.09 59.84
C LEU A 58 -10.61 -5.14 58.32
N GLU A 59 -11.88 -4.98 57.92
CA GLU A 59 -12.28 -4.93 56.50
C GLU A 59 -11.59 -3.74 55.81
N ALA A 60 -11.57 -2.58 56.47
CA ALA A 60 -10.92 -1.38 55.96
C ALA A 60 -9.39 -1.49 55.99
N GLN A 61 -8.81 -2.04 57.05
CA GLN A 61 -7.36 -2.28 57.14
C GLN A 61 -6.88 -3.17 55.99
N LEU A 62 -7.60 -4.26 55.68
CA LEU A 62 -7.29 -5.07 54.52
C LEU A 62 -7.41 -4.26 53.21
N TRP A 63 -8.49 -3.50 53.03
CA TRP A 63 -8.76 -2.71 51.82
C TRP A 63 -7.63 -1.72 51.47
N PHE A 64 -6.97 -1.18 52.49
CA PHE A 64 -5.87 -0.22 52.37
C PHE A 64 -4.49 -0.82 52.65
N SER A 65 -4.40 -2.15 52.83
CA SER A 65 -3.14 -2.85 53.09
C SER A 65 -2.29 -2.98 51.82
N PRO A 66 -0.96 -3.14 51.95
CA PRO A 66 -0.08 -3.42 50.80
C PRO A 66 -0.30 -4.80 50.18
N LEU A 67 -1.20 -5.63 50.75
CA LEU A 67 -1.56 -6.94 50.20
C LEU A 67 -2.56 -6.85 49.04
N VAL A 68 -3.17 -5.67 48.84
CA VAL A 68 -4.19 -5.40 47.81
C VAL A 68 -3.53 -4.69 46.63
N GLU A 69 -3.73 -5.21 45.42
CA GLU A 69 -3.30 -4.54 44.19
C GLU A 69 -4.24 -3.42 43.80
N ALA A 70 -5.55 -3.69 43.88
CA ALA A 70 -6.57 -2.76 43.45
C ALA A 70 -7.78 -2.83 44.37
N ALA A 71 -8.26 -1.66 44.78
CA ALA A 71 -9.40 -1.46 45.65
C ALA A 71 -10.35 -0.44 44.98
N GLY A 72 -11.46 -0.93 44.44
CA GLY A 72 -12.56 -0.09 43.94
C GLY A 72 -13.68 0.04 44.97
N GLY A 73 -14.69 0.86 44.69
CA GLY A 73 -15.87 0.97 45.56
C GLY A 73 -16.75 -0.29 45.61
N LEU A 74 -16.58 -1.20 44.65
CA LEU A 74 -17.40 -2.41 44.49
C LEU A 74 -16.62 -3.71 44.73
N THR A 75 -15.30 -3.73 44.50
CA THR A 75 -14.48 -4.94 44.60
C THR A 75 -13.05 -4.61 45.03
N MET A 76 -12.40 -5.56 45.71
CA MET A 76 -10.96 -5.56 45.96
C MET A 76 -10.30 -6.79 45.31
N VAL A 77 -9.04 -6.65 44.89
CA VAL A 77 -8.22 -7.71 44.30
C VAL A 77 -6.88 -7.75 45.02
N LEU A 78 -6.52 -8.91 45.56
CA LEU A 78 -5.21 -9.12 46.19
C LEU A 78 -4.09 -9.07 45.15
N ASP A 79 -2.91 -8.61 45.56
CA ASP A 79 -1.71 -8.69 44.72
C ASP A 79 -1.45 -10.16 44.32
N PRO A 80 -1.24 -10.46 43.02
CA PRO A 80 -1.10 -11.84 42.53
C PRO A 80 0.06 -12.60 43.14
N ALA A 81 1.19 -11.92 43.39
CA ALA A 81 2.35 -12.53 44.01
C ALA A 81 2.08 -12.80 45.50
N VAL A 82 1.42 -11.87 46.19
CA VAL A 82 0.94 -12.07 47.57
C VAL A 82 -0.03 -13.24 47.64
N ALA A 83 -1.10 -13.23 46.84
CA ALA A 83 -2.11 -14.28 46.84
C ALA A 83 -1.52 -15.66 46.50
N ALA A 84 -0.53 -15.73 45.61
CA ALA A 84 0.18 -16.97 45.30
C ALA A 84 0.95 -17.54 46.50
N VAL A 85 1.64 -16.67 47.27
CA VAL A 85 2.31 -17.09 48.51
C VAL A 85 1.30 -17.52 49.57
N LEU A 86 0.20 -16.77 49.76
CA LEU A 86 -0.85 -17.12 50.72
C LEU A 86 -1.53 -18.47 50.39
N ARG A 87 -1.78 -18.75 49.12
CA ARG A 87 -2.31 -20.05 48.66
C ARG A 87 -1.33 -21.19 48.91
N ARG A 88 -0.03 -20.96 48.65
CA ARG A 88 1.02 -21.95 48.93
C ARG A 88 1.13 -22.24 50.42
N ASP A 89 1.13 -21.21 51.25
CA ASP A 89 1.11 -21.33 52.72
C ASP A 89 -0.08 -22.18 53.18
N LEU A 90 -1.28 -21.95 52.65
CA LEU A 90 -2.47 -22.74 52.95
C LEU A 90 -2.33 -24.21 52.51
N ALA A 91 -1.86 -24.45 51.28
CA ALA A 91 -1.71 -25.80 50.73
C ALA A 91 -0.68 -26.66 51.48
N THR A 92 0.40 -26.03 51.97
CA THR A 92 1.48 -26.69 52.70
C THR A 92 1.16 -26.85 54.18
N ASN A 93 0.64 -25.80 54.83
CA ASN A 93 0.57 -25.75 56.30
C ASN A 93 -0.82 -26.06 56.88
N ASP A 94 -1.91 -25.82 56.14
CA ASP A 94 -3.27 -25.99 56.68
C ASP A 94 -4.30 -26.39 55.60
N ARG A 95 -4.29 -27.68 55.24
CA ARG A 95 -5.20 -28.24 54.23
C ARG A 95 -6.67 -28.18 54.65
N ALA A 96 -6.97 -28.23 55.94
CA ALA A 96 -8.34 -28.16 56.45
C ALA A 96 -8.90 -26.75 56.26
N LEU A 97 -8.10 -25.72 56.58
CA LEU A 97 -8.46 -24.34 56.29
C LEU A 97 -8.59 -24.10 54.79
N LEU A 98 -7.67 -24.61 53.97
CA LEU A 98 -7.74 -24.50 52.52
C LEU A 98 -9.08 -25.06 51.97
N ALA A 99 -9.51 -26.23 52.43
CA ALA A 99 -10.81 -26.80 52.06
C ALA A 99 -11.99 -25.93 52.52
N SER A 100 -11.91 -25.36 53.73
CA SER A 100 -12.93 -24.45 54.27
C SER A 100 -13.03 -23.15 53.48
N VAL A 101 -11.88 -22.60 53.06
CA VAL A 101 -11.77 -21.42 52.20
C VAL A 101 -12.38 -21.70 50.82
N ARG A 102 -12.10 -22.87 50.23
CA ARG A 102 -12.75 -23.28 48.97
C ARG A 102 -14.26 -23.30 49.09
N SER A 103 -14.82 -24.01 50.07
CA SER A 103 -16.27 -24.07 50.27
C SER A 103 -16.87 -22.73 50.68
N PHE A 104 -16.07 -21.78 51.17
CA PHE A 104 -16.48 -20.40 51.34
C PHE A 104 -16.61 -19.71 49.98
N THR A 105 -15.55 -19.69 49.19
CA THR A 105 -15.50 -19.04 47.87
C THR A 105 -16.58 -19.58 46.93
N GLU A 106 -16.74 -20.91 46.84
CA GLU A 106 -17.76 -21.55 45.99
C GLU A 106 -19.19 -21.13 46.35
N ARG A 107 -19.47 -20.89 47.65
CA ARG A 107 -20.78 -20.42 48.10
C ARG A 107 -20.96 -18.92 47.90
N ALA A 108 -19.92 -18.14 48.21
CA ALA A 108 -19.95 -16.70 48.05
C ALA A 108 -20.14 -16.28 46.59
N HIS A 109 -19.56 -17.03 45.66
CA HIS A 109 -19.61 -16.76 44.22
C HIS A 109 -20.43 -17.79 43.43
N HIS A 110 -21.42 -18.42 44.07
CA HIS A 110 -22.30 -19.37 43.39
C HIS A 110 -22.98 -18.76 42.17
N ASP A 111 -23.46 -17.51 42.31
CA ASP A 111 -24.15 -16.74 41.28
C ASP A 111 -23.22 -15.79 40.51
N ALA A 112 -21.91 -15.88 40.71
CA ALA A 112 -20.95 -15.05 40.00
C ALA A 112 -20.88 -15.46 38.50
N PRO A 113 -20.49 -14.53 37.60
CA PRO A 113 -20.30 -14.84 36.19
C PRO A 113 -19.37 -16.05 36.00
N LEU A 114 -19.62 -16.84 34.94
CA LEU A 114 -18.85 -18.05 34.63
C LEU A 114 -17.33 -17.79 34.64
N ALA A 115 -16.89 -16.63 34.12
CA ALA A 115 -15.51 -16.17 34.14
C ALA A 115 -14.87 -16.10 35.53
N VAL A 116 -15.61 -15.65 36.54
CA VAL A 116 -15.15 -15.61 37.94
C VAL A 116 -15.04 -17.03 38.48
N ARG A 117 -16.11 -17.82 38.34
CA ARG A 117 -16.15 -19.19 38.85
C ARG A 117 -15.07 -20.09 38.23
N THR A 118 -14.88 -20.02 36.92
CA THR A 118 -13.84 -20.79 36.21
C THR A 118 -12.44 -20.40 36.69
N PHE A 119 -12.18 -19.10 36.88
CA PHE A 119 -10.89 -18.63 37.41
C PHE A 119 -10.62 -19.24 38.79
N GLU A 120 -11.62 -19.24 39.67
CA GLU A 120 -11.50 -19.75 41.04
C GLU A 120 -11.36 -21.28 41.08
N THR A 121 -12.07 -22.01 40.22
CA THR A 121 -11.89 -23.46 40.04
C THR A 121 -10.46 -23.78 39.61
N LEU A 122 -9.89 -23.00 38.68
CA LEU A 122 -8.51 -23.19 38.22
C LEU A 122 -7.47 -22.77 39.26
N LEU A 123 -7.72 -21.69 40.03
CA LEU A 123 -6.91 -21.32 41.19
C LEU A 123 -6.87 -22.46 42.20
N TRP A 124 -8.03 -23.04 42.51
CA TRP A 124 -8.14 -24.19 43.40
C TRP A 124 -7.37 -25.39 42.85
N ALA A 125 -7.60 -25.77 41.60
CA ALA A 125 -6.97 -26.95 40.99
C ALA A 125 -5.44 -26.86 41.05
N GLY A 126 -4.86 -25.69 40.72
CA GLY A 126 -3.41 -25.48 40.79
C GLY A 126 -2.85 -25.27 42.21
N THR A 127 -3.71 -25.03 43.21
CA THR A 127 -3.29 -24.87 44.61
C THR A 127 -3.38 -26.18 45.38
N ALA A 128 -4.47 -26.94 45.18
CA ALA A 128 -4.74 -28.18 45.90
C ALA A 128 -4.03 -29.40 45.28
N GLN A 129 -3.78 -29.37 43.96
CA GLN A 129 -3.05 -30.41 43.25
C GLN A 129 -1.69 -29.84 42.82
N ALA A 130 -0.59 -30.49 43.19
CA ALA A 130 0.75 -30.04 42.79
C ALA A 130 0.91 -30.01 41.26
N VAL A 131 0.24 -30.92 40.55
CA VAL A 131 0.13 -30.95 39.09
C VAL A 131 -1.30 -31.35 38.72
N PRO A 132 -2.19 -30.39 38.43
CA PRO A 132 -3.54 -30.71 37.98
C PRO A 132 -3.54 -31.48 36.66
N ALA A 133 -4.47 -32.44 36.51
CA ALA A 133 -4.59 -33.21 35.28
C ALA A 133 -4.96 -32.29 34.10
N GLY A 134 -4.22 -32.39 32.99
CA GLY A 134 -4.44 -31.54 31.82
C GLY A 134 -5.86 -31.64 31.23
N GLY A 135 -6.52 -32.79 31.41
CA GLY A 135 -7.92 -32.99 31.01
C GLY A 135 -8.91 -32.12 31.79
N ASP A 136 -8.68 -31.91 33.08
CA ASP A 136 -9.53 -31.04 33.92
C ASP A 136 -9.33 -29.57 33.53
N ILE A 137 -8.08 -29.13 33.37
CA ILE A 137 -7.80 -27.76 32.91
C ILE A 137 -8.46 -27.49 31.55
N ARG A 138 -8.37 -28.45 30.62
CA ARG A 138 -9.04 -28.35 29.31
C ARG A 138 -10.55 -28.21 29.46
N ARG A 139 -11.20 -29.06 30.27
CA ARG A 139 -12.66 -29.00 30.47
C ARG A 139 -13.11 -27.62 30.94
N GLU A 140 -12.37 -27.00 31.86
CA GLU A 140 -12.71 -25.68 32.40
C GLU A 140 -12.45 -24.52 31.40
N LEU A 141 -11.42 -24.64 30.53
CA LEU A 141 -11.03 -23.58 29.58
C LEU A 141 -11.69 -23.70 28.20
N GLU A 142 -12.19 -24.87 27.81
CA GLU A 142 -12.81 -25.12 26.51
C GLU A 142 -13.97 -24.14 26.19
N PRO A 143 -14.88 -23.80 27.13
CA PRO A 143 -15.96 -22.85 26.85
C PRO A 143 -15.43 -21.45 26.49
N PHE A 144 -14.36 -20.99 27.15
CA PHE A 144 -13.72 -19.71 26.83
C PHE A 144 -13.02 -19.75 25.48
N LEU A 145 -12.40 -20.88 25.13
CA LEU A 145 -11.82 -21.05 23.80
C LEU A 145 -12.92 -21.00 22.73
N ALA A 146 -14.00 -21.75 22.90
CA ALA A 146 -15.15 -21.71 21.99
C ALA A 146 -15.72 -20.28 21.84
N GLN A 147 -15.83 -19.54 22.95
CA GLN A 147 -16.29 -18.15 22.95
C GLN A 147 -15.28 -17.19 22.28
N VAL A 148 -13.98 -17.37 22.44
CA VAL A 148 -12.96 -16.57 21.73
C VAL A 148 -12.96 -16.87 20.22
N LEU A 149 -13.31 -18.09 19.85
CA LEU A 149 -13.41 -18.52 18.45
C LEU A 149 -14.71 -18.07 17.78
N SER A 150 -15.77 -17.76 18.54
CA SER A 150 -16.99 -17.18 17.99
C SER A 150 -16.78 -15.73 17.51
N ASP A 151 -17.79 -15.19 16.83
CA ASP A 151 -17.82 -13.79 16.43
C ASP A 151 -18.64 -12.94 17.41
N GLY A 152 -18.41 -11.62 17.39
CA GLY A 152 -19.19 -10.66 18.16
C GLY A 152 -18.48 -10.08 19.39
N PRO A 153 -19.18 -9.24 20.17
CA PRO A 153 -18.61 -8.55 21.34
C PRO A 153 -18.20 -9.51 22.45
N GLU A 154 -18.95 -10.61 22.63
CA GLU A 154 -18.69 -11.66 23.62
C GLU A 154 -17.31 -12.32 23.42
N ALA A 155 -16.89 -12.52 22.18
CA ALA A 155 -15.57 -13.07 21.86
C ALA A 155 -14.42 -12.13 22.29
N LEU A 156 -14.63 -10.81 22.15
CA LEU A 156 -13.68 -9.80 22.62
C LEU A 156 -13.61 -9.77 24.15
N GLU A 157 -14.75 -9.91 24.83
CA GLU A 157 -14.80 -9.98 26.29
C GLU A 157 -14.11 -11.23 26.84
N ALA A 158 -14.37 -12.40 26.27
CA ALA A 158 -13.68 -13.64 26.61
C ALA A 158 -12.16 -13.53 26.36
N GLY A 159 -11.77 -12.90 25.24
CA GLY A 159 -10.36 -12.62 24.94
C GLY A 159 -9.70 -11.70 25.98
N ARG A 160 -10.38 -10.60 26.35
CA ARG A 160 -9.89 -9.66 27.38
C ARG A 160 -9.75 -10.35 28.73
N TRP A 161 -10.71 -11.19 29.09
CA TRP A 161 -10.63 -12.00 30.30
C TRP A 161 -9.40 -12.92 30.25
N ALA A 162 -9.21 -13.68 29.17
CA ALA A 162 -8.09 -14.60 29.04
C ALA A 162 -6.73 -13.91 29.16
N ILE A 163 -6.53 -12.77 28.49
CA ILE A 163 -5.29 -12.00 28.56
C ILE A 163 -5.04 -11.43 29.95
N ARG A 164 -6.10 -10.98 30.64
CA ARG A 164 -5.98 -10.37 31.97
C ARG A 164 -5.79 -11.39 33.09
N HIS A 165 -6.50 -12.52 33.01
CA HIS A 165 -6.62 -13.45 34.13
C HIS A 165 -5.69 -14.66 34.01
N LEU A 166 -5.48 -15.26 32.82
CA LEU A 166 -4.61 -16.43 32.70
C LEU A 166 -3.20 -16.23 33.26
N PRO A 167 -2.52 -15.08 33.08
CA PRO A 167 -1.19 -14.86 33.66
C PRO A 167 -1.15 -14.89 35.19
N ARG A 168 -2.30 -14.74 35.87
CA ARG A 168 -2.44 -14.72 37.33
C ARG A 168 -2.73 -16.09 37.93
N LEU A 169 -2.97 -17.10 37.10
CA LEU A 169 -3.16 -18.49 37.54
C LEU A 169 -1.83 -19.11 37.99
N PRO A 170 -1.86 -20.16 38.84
CA PRO A 170 -0.68 -20.93 39.19
C PRO A 170 0.07 -21.44 37.96
N ASP A 171 1.41 -21.51 38.06
CA ASP A 171 2.31 -21.88 36.95
C ASP A 171 1.86 -23.17 36.24
N ALA A 172 1.49 -24.21 37.01
CA ALA A 172 1.03 -25.49 36.44
C ALA A 172 -0.21 -25.38 35.53
N VAL A 173 -1.10 -24.41 35.81
CA VAL A 173 -2.28 -24.13 34.97
C VAL A 173 -1.93 -23.17 33.85
N ARG A 174 -1.23 -22.08 34.16
CA ARG A 174 -0.81 -21.05 33.18
C ARG A 174 0.03 -21.65 32.05
N ASP A 175 0.93 -22.55 32.41
CA ASP A 175 1.89 -23.19 31.51
C ASP A 175 1.35 -24.55 31.00
N SER A 176 0.03 -24.79 31.13
CA SER A 176 -0.63 -25.93 30.48
C SER A 176 -0.91 -25.63 29.00
N ALA A 177 -0.97 -26.67 28.16
CA ALA A 177 -1.29 -26.51 26.75
C ALA A 177 -2.64 -25.81 26.49
N PRO A 178 -3.76 -26.13 27.19
CA PRO A 178 -5.03 -25.43 27.01
C PRO A 178 -4.96 -23.93 27.33
N ALA A 179 -4.29 -23.54 28.42
CA ALA A 179 -4.14 -22.13 28.79
C ALA A 179 -3.30 -21.36 27.78
N ARG A 180 -2.21 -21.95 27.28
CA ARG A 180 -1.40 -21.34 26.22
C ARG A 180 -2.19 -21.16 24.91
N ARG A 181 -2.96 -22.16 24.49
CA ARG A 181 -3.84 -22.08 23.30
C ARG A 181 -4.86 -20.96 23.45
N LEU A 182 -5.58 -20.91 24.58
CA LEU A 182 -6.56 -19.86 24.85
C LEU A 182 -5.91 -18.46 24.83
N ARG A 183 -4.73 -18.32 25.43
CA ARG A 183 -4.00 -17.04 25.45
C ARG A 183 -3.57 -16.59 24.06
N ILE A 184 -3.08 -17.50 23.20
CA ILE A 184 -2.75 -17.20 21.80
C ILE A 184 -4.00 -16.81 21.03
N ALA A 185 -5.08 -17.59 21.16
CA ALA A 185 -6.33 -17.30 20.47
C ALA A 185 -6.89 -15.93 20.90
N ALA A 186 -6.85 -15.63 22.19
CA ALA A 186 -7.29 -14.35 22.74
C ALA A 186 -6.42 -13.17 22.26
N ALA A 187 -5.10 -13.33 22.25
CA ALA A 187 -4.19 -12.29 21.76
C ALA A 187 -4.42 -12.01 20.28
N GLU A 188 -4.56 -13.06 19.46
CA GLU A 188 -4.83 -12.94 18.04
C GLU A 188 -6.18 -12.25 17.78
N ARG A 189 -7.23 -12.64 18.52
CA ARG A 189 -8.56 -12.02 18.46
C ARG A 189 -8.54 -10.55 18.83
N LEU A 190 -7.69 -10.16 19.78
CA LEU A 190 -7.55 -8.78 20.25
C LEU A 190 -6.51 -7.97 19.46
N GLY A 191 -5.76 -8.60 18.55
CA GLY A 191 -4.68 -7.96 17.80
C GLY A 191 -3.50 -7.57 18.70
N LEU A 192 -3.25 -8.33 19.76
CA LEU A 192 -2.12 -8.12 20.68
C LEU A 192 -0.94 -8.99 20.25
N GLU A 193 0.26 -8.42 20.33
CA GLU A 193 1.48 -9.19 20.12
C GLU A 193 1.86 -9.95 21.39
N LEU A 194 1.96 -11.27 21.29
CA LEU A 194 2.55 -12.09 22.34
C LEU A 194 4.05 -12.16 22.12
N THR A 195 4.83 -11.79 23.13
CA THR A 195 6.28 -12.01 23.09
C THR A 195 6.58 -13.52 23.00
N PRO A 196 7.49 -13.96 22.12
CA PRO A 196 7.82 -15.39 21.96
C PRO A 196 8.26 -16.07 23.26
N ALA A 197 9.01 -15.34 24.09
CA ALA A 197 9.43 -15.79 25.42
C ALA A 197 8.24 -16.09 26.36
N ALA A 198 7.10 -15.42 26.17
CA ALA A 198 5.90 -15.71 26.93
C ALA A 198 5.17 -16.96 26.41
N ALA A 199 5.35 -17.34 25.14
CA ALA A 199 4.54 -18.36 24.48
C ALA A 199 4.98 -19.80 24.76
N GLY A 200 6.27 -20.08 24.98
CA GLY A 200 6.78 -21.41 25.36
C GLY A 200 6.36 -22.58 24.45
N LEU A 201 5.87 -22.30 23.25
CA LEU A 201 5.34 -23.24 22.26
C LEU A 201 6.22 -23.23 21.02
N LEU A 202 6.16 -24.33 20.25
CA LEU A 202 6.79 -24.39 18.95
C LEU A 202 6.09 -23.42 17.97
N PRO A 203 6.81 -22.78 17.03
CA PRO A 203 6.21 -21.85 16.07
C PRO A 203 5.00 -22.43 15.32
N GLU A 204 5.05 -23.71 14.97
CA GLU A 204 3.97 -24.42 14.28
C GLU A 204 2.67 -24.49 15.08
N GLU A 205 2.76 -24.70 16.40
CA GLU A 205 1.59 -24.73 17.28
C GLU A 205 0.96 -23.33 17.42
N VAL A 206 1.80 -22.28 17.45
CA VAL A 206 1.32 -20.89 17.46
C VAL A 206 0.56 -20.59 16.16
N THR A 207 1.12 -20.97 15.01
CA THR A 207 0.46 -20.81 13.71
C THR A 207 -0.85 -21.60 13.63
N ALA A 208 -0.88 -22.84 14.13
CA ALA A 208 -2.09 -23.66 14.14
C ALA A 208 -3.22 -23.01 14.96
N VAL A 209 -2.91 -22.46 16.14
CA VAL A 209 -3.92 -21.78 16.99
C VAL A 209 -4.38 -20.46 16.37
N ARG A 210 -3.46 -19.68 15.79
CA ARG A 210 -3.84 -18.43 15.09
C ARG A 210 -4.84 -18.69 13.97
N ARG A 211 -4.60 -19.72 13.16
CA ARG A 211 -5.50 -20.14 12.08
C ARG A 211 -6.91 -20.50 12.56
N MET A 212 -7.09 -20.92 13.82
CA MET A 212 -8.42 -21.17 14.37
C MET A 212 -9.23 -19.89 14.58
N VAL A 213 -8.55 -18.78 14.87
CA VAL A 213 -9.18 -17.46 15.09
C VAL A 213 -9.32 -16.68 13.78
N HIS A 214 -8.42 -16.95 12.84
CA HIS A 214 -8.39 -16.27 11.56
C HIS A 214 -9.67 -16.50 10.77
N ARG A 215 -10.09 -15.44 10.11
CA ARG A 215 -11.20 -15.40 9.15
C ARG A 215 -10.74 -14.66 7.91
N ASP A 216 -11.54 -14.73 6.85
CA ASP A 216 -11.32 -13.88 5.70
C ASP A 216 -11.64 -12.43 6.06
N VAL A 217 -10.59 -11.60 6.11
CA VAL A 217 -10.65 -10.16 6.33
C VAL A 217 -10.44 -9.46 4.99
N ASP A 218 -11.25 -8.43 4.75
CA ASP A 218 -11.12 -7.59 3.57
C ASP A 218 -10.09 -6.49 3.83
N VAL A 219 -9.03 -6.46 3.03
CA VAL A 219 -8.03 -5.40 3.00
C VAL A 219 -8.16 -4.65 1.69
N GLY A 220 -8.31 -3.33 1.78
CA GLY A 220 -8.25 -2.44 0.64
C GLY A 220 -6.80 -2.18 0.27
N ILE A 221 -6.49 -2.27 -1.01
CA ILE A 221 -5.18 -2.00 -1.58
C ILE A 221 -5.37 -0.90 -2.63
N ARG A 222 -4.64 0.20 -2.50
CA ARG A 222 -4.54 1.21 -3.54
C ARG A 222 -3.08 1.34 -3.96
N ALA A 223 -2.83 1.16 -5.25
CA ALA A 223 -1.53 1.48 -5.80
C ALA A 223 -1.43 2.99 -6.04
N GLU A 224 -0.40 3.61 -5.49
CA GLU A 224 -0.09 5.02 -5.67
C GLU A 224 1.21 5.15 -6.48
N PRO A 225 1.49 6.33 -7.10
CA PRO A 225 2.72 6.52 -7.88
C PRO A 225 4.01 6.18 -7.11
N GLY A 226 4.01 6.42 -5.80
CA GLY A 226 5.17 6.16 -4.92
C GLY A 226 5.17 4.82 -4.18
N GLY A 227 4.17 3.95 -4.35
CA GLY A 227 4.08 2.70 -3.60
C GLY A 227 2.65 2.18 -3.45
N ILE A 228 2.32 1.63 -2.29
CA ILE A 228 0.97 1.11 -2.01
C ILE A 228 0.41 1.63 -0.69
N VAL A 229 -0.91 1.77 -0.65
CA VAL A 229 -1.69 2.07 0.55
C VAL A 229 -2.58 0.89 0.86
N LEU A 230 -2.52 0.44 2.11
CA LEU A 230 -3.29 -0.67 2.63
C LEU A 230 -4.25 -0.15 3.70
N THR A 231 -5.53 -0.47 3.58
CA THR A 231 -6.56 0.02 4.50
C THR A 231 -7.44 -1.12 4.98
N ARG A 232 -7.84 -1.04 6.24
CA ARG A 232 -8.85 -1.91 6.82
C ARG A 232 -9.83 -1.06 7.64
N PRO A 233 -11.13 -1.04 7.34
CA PRO A 233 -11.77 -1.65 6.17
C PRO A 233 -11.25 -1.06 4.84
N PRO A 234 -11.56 -1.68 3.69
CA PRO A 234 -11.18 -1.15 2.39
C PRO A 234 -11.73 0.27 2.18
N GLU A 235 -10.87 1.21 1.76
CA GLU A 235 -11.30 2.55 1.33
C GLU A 235 -12.12 2.46 0.02
N ARG A 236 -12.81 3.57 -0.32
CA ARG A 236 -13.42 3.75 -1.64
C ARG A 236 -12.34 3.60 -2.72
N ASP A 237 -12.71 2.98 -3.84
CA ASP A 237 -11.84 2.69 -4.99
C ASP A 237 -10.64 1.76 -4.75
N ALA A 238 -10.38 1.35 -3.51
CA ALA A 238 -9.34 0.37 -3.22
C ALA A 238 -9.68 -0.99 -3.84
N GLN A 239 -8.69 -1.69 -4.36
CA GLN A 239 -8.81 -3.09 -4.73
C GLN A 239 -9.00 -3.91 -3.45
N VAL A 240 -10.04 -4.76 -3.40
CA VAL A 240 -10.27 -5.59 -2.21
C VAL A 240 -9.60 -6.94 -2.37
N CYS A 241 -8.72 -7.25 -1.41
CA CYS A 241 -8.09 -8.55 -1.25
C CYS A 241 -8.53 -9.20 0.05
N GLN A 242 -8.93 -10.46 -0.06
CA GLN A 242 -9.27 -11.28 1.10
C GLN A 242 -8.01 -11.95 1.62
N VAL A 243 -7.74 -11.74 2.90
CA VAL A 243 -6.55 -12.25 3.59
C VAL A 243 -6.98 -12.91 4.89
N SER A 244 -6.25 -13.95 5.29
CA SER A 244 -6.48 -14.61 6.57
C SER A 244 -5.98 -13.72 7.72
N GLY A 245 -6.84 -13.45 8.69
CA GLY A 245 -6.48 -12.70 9.89
C GLY A 245 -7.63 -12.52 10.89
N ALA A 246 -7.39 -11.80 11.98
CA ALA A 246 -8.37 -11.54 13.03
C ALA A 246 -8.52 -10.02 13.27
N ALA A 247 -8.31 -9.50 14.49
CA ALA A 247 -8.24 -8.04 14.71
C ALA A 247 -6.96 -7.41 14.15
N ARG A 248 -5.95 -8.25 13.89
CA ARG A 248 -4.72 -7.93 13.18
C ARG A 248 -4.61 -8.84 11.96
N VAL A 249 -4.08 -8.31 10.88
CA VAL A 249 -3.67 -9.07 9.69
C VAL A 249 -2.17 -8.89 9.55
N ARG A 250 -1.43 -9.99 9.40
CA ARG A 250 0.00 -9.95 9.08
C ARG A 250 0.19 -10.18 7.59
N LEU A 251 0.79 -9.20 6.94
CA LEU A 251 1.08 -9.22 5.50
C LEU A 251 2.59 -9.22 5.29
N ARG A 252 3.05 -10.02 4.34
CA ARG A 252 4.41 -9.95 3.82
C ARG A 252 4.36 -9.29 2.46
N LEU A 253 5.16 -8.26 2.27
CA LEU A 253 5.16 -7.43 1.07
C LEU A 253 6.55 -7.45 0.45
N ARG A 254 6.65 -7.47 -0.88
CA ARG A 254 7.90 -7.18 -1.58
C ARG A 254 7.59 -6.51 -2.90
N ALA A 255 8.53 -5.73 -3.44
CA ALA A 255 8.43 -5.36 -4.84
C ALA A 255 8.49 -6.63 -5.70
N ALA A 256 7.66 -6.72 -6.74
CA ALA A 256 7.76 -7.78 -7.74
C ALA A 256 8.84 -7.43 -8.77
N LEU A 257 10.04 -7.15 -8.26
CA LEU A 257 11.25 -6.84 -8.99
C LEU A 257 12.37 -7.76 -8.48
N PRO A 258 13.38 -8.09 -9.30
CA PRO A 258 14.54 -8.86 -8.85
C PRO A 258 15.17 -8.25 -7.60
N GLY A 259 15.74 -9.09 -6.73
CA GLY A 259 16.49 -8.63 -5.55
C GLY A 259 15.69 -7.95 -4.42
N ALA A 260 14.37 -7.79 -4.55
CA ALA A 260 13.54 -7.14 -3.53
C ALA A 260 13.38 -8.00 -2.26
N ALA A 261 13.56 -7.37 -1.10
CA ALA A 261 13.40 -8.01 0.20
C ALA A 261 11.92 -8.11 0.62
N TRP A 262 11.63 -9.06 1.51
CA TRP A 262 10.32 -9.15 2.15
C TRP A 262 10.24 -8.20 3.35
N HIS A 263 9.18 -7.41 3.40
CA HIS A 263 8.79 -6.55 4.50
C HIS A 263 7.56 -7.13 5.23
N GLU A 264 7.59 -7.22 6.55
CA GLU A 264 6.43 -7.63 7.34
C GLU A 264 5.64 -6.41 7.82
N LEU A 265 4.33 -6.42 7.59
CA LEU A 265 3.42 -5.37 7.99
C LEU A 265 2.25 -5.95 8.77
N ASP A 266 2.05 -5.44 9.99
CA ASP A 266 0.86 -5.71 10.79
C ASP A 266 -0.19 -4.62 10.55
N LEU A 267 -1.34 -5.00 9.99
CA LEU A 267 -2.47 -4.11 9.72
C LEU A 267 -3.63 -4.42 10.67
N HIS A 268 -3.93 -3.47 11.56
CA HIS A 268 -5.05 -3.59 12.51
C HIS A 268 -6.36 -3.08 11.91
N ASP A 269 -7.47 -3.43 12.56
CA ASP A 269 -8.77 -2.87 12.22
C ASP A 269 -8.80 -1.34 12.33
N ARG A 270 -9.47 -0.67 11.39
CA ARG A 270 -9.55 0.80 11.25
C ARG A 270 -8.19 1.48 11.10
N ARG A 271 -7.18 0.79 10.55
CA ARG A 271 -5.88 1.37 10.25
C ARG A 271 -5.65 1.51 8.75
N ARG A 272 -4.84 2.51 8.44
CA ARG A 272 -4.23 2.76 7.14
C ARG A 272 -2.72 2.63 7.30
N ALA A 273 -2.09 1.90 6.39
CA ALA A 273 -0.65 1.79 6.27
C ALA A 273 -0.24 2.23 4.86
N THR A 274 0.85 3.00 4.78
CA THR A 274 1.44 3.39 3.50
C THR A 274 2.81 2.75 3.42
N ALA A 275 3.09 2.04 2.34
CA ALA A 275 4.36 1.42 2.09
C ALA A 275 4.94 2.03 0.81
N PRO A 276 5.78 3.08 0.92
CA PRO A 276 6.50 3.62 -0.22
C PRO A 276 7.38 2.52 -0.83
N LEU A 277 7.57 2.58 -2.13
CA LEU A 277 8.40 1.66 -2.90
C LEU A 277 9.45 2.48 -3.63
N ASP A 278 10.68 2.42 -3.15
CA ASP A 278 11.83 3.03 -3.81
C ASP A 278 12.58 1.96 -4.61
N VAL A 279 12.99 2.29 -5.83
CA VAL A 279 13.63 1.36 -6.77
C VAL A 279 14.96 1.93 -7.23
N VAL A 280 15.97 1.06 -7.29
CA VAL A 280 17.23 1.30 -8.00
C VAL A 280 17.40 0.20 -9.05
N ALA A 281 17.61 0.57 -10.30
CA ALA A 281 17.72 -0.38 -11.39
C ALA A 281 18.89 -0.10 -12.31
N ALA A 282 19.54 -1.16 -12.78
CA ALA A 282 20.46 -1.12 -13.90
C ALA A 282 19.68 -1.34 -15.19
N ALA A 283 19.87 -0.47 -16.17
CA ALA A 283 19.20 -0.52 -17.45
C ALA A 283 20.18 -0.29 -18.61
N ARG A 284 19.78 -0.66 -19.82
CA ARG A 284 20.45 -0.25 -21.06
C ARG A 284 19.91 1.09 -21.53
N LEU A 285 20.57 1.71 -22.48
CA LEU A 285 20.12 3.00 -23.05
C LEU A 285 18.72 2.94 -23.65
N ASP A 286 18.28 1.79 -24.17
CA ASP A 286 16.93 1.61 -24.67
C ASP A 286 15.87 1.48 -23.56
N GLY A 287 16.24 1.46 -22.28
CA GLY A 287 15.36 1.30 -21.14
C GLY A 287 15.09 -0.15 -20.72
N SER A 288 15.66 -1.14 -21.40
CA SER A 288 15.58 -2.53 -20.94
C SER A 288 16.34 -2.71 -19.62
N LEU A 289 15.71 -3.38 -18.65
CA LEU A 289 16.29 -3.61 -17.33
C LEU A 289 17.26 -4.79 -17.36
N ASP A 290 18.51 -4.57 -16.93
CA ASP A 290 19.47 -5.65 -16.67
C ASP A 290 19.26 -6.24 -15.25
N GLY A 291 18.75 -5.44 -14.32
CA GLY A 291 18.43 -5.86 -12.96
C GLY A 291 17.86 -4.71 -12.13
N ALA A 292 17.17 -5.04 -11.04
CA ALA A 292 16.65 -4.05 -10.11
C ALA A 292 16.90 -4.48 -8.67
N ARG A 293 16.81 -3.53 -7.76
CA ARG A 293 16.65 -3.70 -6.32
C ARG A 293 15.58 -2.71 -5.89
N ALA A 294 14.68 -3.15 -5.03
CA ALA A 294 13.62 -2.30 -4.55
C ALA A 294 13.37 -2.56 -3.07
N GLU A 295 13.13 -1.47 -2.35
CA GLU A 295 12.92 -1.48 -0.92
C GLU A 295 11.54 -0.88 -0.62
N LEU A 296 10.86 -1.47 0.36
CA LEU A 296 9.48 -1.12 0.71
C LEU A 296 9.41 -0.59 2.14
N GLY A 297 8.90 0.62 2.32
CA GLY A 297 8.88 1.31 3.62
C GLY A 297 10.17 2.07 3.94
N ASP A 298 11.17 1.99 3.06
CA ASP A 298 12.53 2.45 3.26
C ASP A 298 12.90 3.53 2.24
N VAL A 299 13.89 4.35 2.58
CA VAL A 299 14.39 5.40 1.67
C VAL A 299 15.62 4.91 0.94
N VAL A 300 15.57 4.93 -0.40
CA VAL A 300 16.73 4.64 -1.24
C VAL A 300 17.20 5.91 -1.96
N ARG A 301 18.51 6.15 -1.88
CA ARG A 301 19.21 7.21 -2.62
C ARG A 301 20.39 6.61 -3.35
N CYS A 302 20.59 7.04 -4.58
CA CYS A 302 21.61 6.49 -5.45
C CYS A 302 22.17 7.62 -6.31
N VAL A 303 23.49 7.63 -6.49
CA VAL A 303 24.20 8.56 -7.37
C VAL A 303 25.33 7.83 -8.06
N TRP A 304 25.50 8.06 -9.34
CA TRP A 304 26.55 7.44 -10.15
C TRP A 304 27.28 8.52 -10.94
N ALA A 305 28.60 8.37 -11.02
CA ALA A 305 29.47 9.23 -11.80
C ALA A 305 30.59 8.37 -12.44
N GLY A 306 30.52 8.18 -13.75
CA GLY A 306 31.46 7.33 -14.49
C GLY A 306 31.32 5.85 -14.12
N GLU A 307 32.39 5.23 -13.62
CA GLU A 307 32.40 3.85 -13.13
C GLU A 307 32.16 3.74 -11.62
N HIS A 308 31.96 4.88 -10.94
CA HIS A 308 31.76 4.93 -9.49
C HIS A 308 30.29 5.20 -9.16
N GLY A 309 29.82 4.62 -8.05
CA GLY A 309 28.45 4.75 -7.59
C GLY A 309 28.36 4.75 -6.07
N ALA A 310 27.33 5.39 -5.53
CA ALA A 310 26.98 5.29 -4.13
C ALA A 310 25.48 5.01 -3.98
N LEU A 311 25.14 4.10 -3.07
CA LEU A 311 23.78 3.67 -2.76
C LEU A 311 23.57 3.76 -1.25
N ALA A 312 22.65 4.61 -0.80
CA ALA A 312 22.22 4.67 0.59
C ALA A 312 20.82 4.04 0.74
N VAL A 313 20.67 3.09 1.66
CA VAL A 313 19.41 2.39 1.97
C VAL A 313 19.10 2.58 3.45
N SER A 314 17.93 3.09 3.76
CA SER A 314 17.51 3.36 5.14
C SER A 314 16.41 2.42 5.58
N ALA A 315 16.73 1.45 6.44
CA ALA A 315 15.83 0.41 6.91
C ALA A 315 15.82 0.33 8.44
N ALA A 316 14.64 0.21 9.05
CA ALA A 316 14.46 0.06 10.50
C ALA A 316 15.23 1.10 11.35
N GLY A 317 15.34 2.34 10.86
CA GLY A 317 16.03 3.44 11.53
C GLY A 317 17.56 3.41 11.42
N ARG A 318 18.13 2.53 10.59
CA ARG A 318 19.56 2.53 10.24
C ARG A 318 19.71 2.82 8.76
N THR A 319 20.71 3.61 8.40
CA THR A 319 21.02 3.91 7.01
C THR A 319 22.37 3.30 6.66
N GLU A 320 22.40 2.32 5.77
CA GLU A 320 23.64 1.77 5.22
C GLU A 320 23.96 2.49 3.91
N ILE A 321 25.19 2.99 3.76
CA ILE A 321 25.71 3.50 2.48
C ILE A 321 26.74 2.53 1.91
N ARG A 322 26.62 2.23 0.63
CA ARG A 322 27.54 1.41 -0.15
C ARG A 322 28.14 2.23 -1.26
N VAL A 323 29.47 2.32 -1.32
CA VAL A 323 30.20 3.05 -2.36
C VAL A 323 30.95 2.04 -3.22
N ASP A 324 30.57 1.92 -4.49
CA ASP A 324 31.23 1.07 -5.49
C ASP A 324 32.16 1.92 -6.36
N ALA A 325 33.44 1.56 -6.40
CA ALA A 325 34.41 2.16 -7.31
C ALA A 325 35.22 1.07 -8.01
N ALA A 326 34.90 0.81 -9.28
CA ALA A 326 35.62 -0.13 -10.14
C ALA A 326 35.87 -1.51 -9.49
N GLY A 327 34.87 -2.06 -8.79
CA GLY A 327 34.94 -3.38 -8.16
C GLY A 327 35.43 -3.39 -6.71
N ARG A 328 35.68 -2.21 -6.11
CA ARG A 328 35.86 -2.07 -4.65
C ARG A 328 34.58 -1.51 -4.05
N VAL A 329 34.01 -2.22 -3.08
CA VAL A 329 32.79 -1.81 -2.38
C VAL A 329 33.13 -1.42 -0.95
N LEU A 330 32.93 -0.16 -0.59
CA LEU A 330 32.92 0.30 0.79
C LEU A 330 31.51 0.21 1.34
N VAL A 331 31.37 -0.13 2.62
CA VAL A 331 30.10 -0.13 3.34
C VAL A 331 30.28 0.66 4.63
N ALA A 332 29.34 1.55 4.93
CA ALA A 332 29.33 2.32 6.18
C ALA A 332 27.90 2.61 6.66
N ASP A 333 27.75 2.97 7.94
CA ASP A 333 26.47 3.38 8.52
C ASP A 333 26.37 4.91 8.61
N LEU A 334 25.29 5.47 8.10
CA LEU A 334 24.89 6.86 8.30
C LEU A 334 23.84 6.93 9.44
N PRO A 335 23.82 8.00 10.24
CA PRO A 335 22.87 8.16 11.35
C PRO A 335 21.43 8.42 10.89
N VAL A 336 21.24 8.98 9.70
CA VAL A 336 19.93 9.31 9.11
C VAL A 336 20.00 9.17 7.58
N PRO A 337 18.85 8.97 6.91
CA PRO A 337 18.78 9.00 5.45
C PRO A 337 19.32 10.33 4.90
N PRO A 338 20.20 10.33 3.87
CA PRO A 338 20.67 11.57 3.27
C PRO A 338 19.61 12.17 2.33
N ASP A 339 19.54 13.50 2.31
CA ASP A 339 18.76 14.25 1.34
C ASP A 339 19.53 14.40 0.02
N LEU A 340 20.85 14.58 0.12
CA LEU A 340 21.79 14.72 -0.99
C LEU A 340 22.90 13.67 -0.92
N LEU A 341 23.31 13.19 -2.08
CA LEU A 341 24.39 12.22 -2.23
C LEU A 341 25.26 12.57 -3.44
N ALA A 342 26.58 12.49 -3.29
CA ALA A 342 27.54 12.69 -4.37
C ALA A 342 28.66 11.65 -4.29
N VAL A 343 29.19 11.22 -5.45
CA VAL A 343 30.32 10.30 -5.57
C VAL A 343 31.37 10.90 -6.51
N ALA A 344 32.65 10.70 -6.21
CA ALA A 344 33.73 11.12 -7.10
C ALA A 344 33.81 10.17 -8.31
N ASP A 345 33.93 10.71 -9.52
CA ASP A 345 34.00 9.94 -10.77
C ASP A 345 35.40 9.37 -11.09
N ALA A 346 36.42 9.77 -10.33
CA ALA A 346 37.79 9.28 -10.46
C ALA A 346 38.50 9.24 -9.10
N GLY A 347 39.60 8.48 -9.04
CA GLY A 347 40.43 8.33 -7.84
C GLY A 347 39.92 7.27 -6.87
N PRO A 348 40.37 7.29 -5.60
CA PRO A 348 39.89 6.37 -4.57
C PRO A 348 38.37 6.51 -4.32
N PRO A 349 37.68 5.44 -3.90
CA PRO A 349 36.25 5.50 -3.57
C PRO A 349 35.99 6.58 -2.51
N ARG A 350 35.23 7.61 -2.90
CA ARG A 350 34.82 8.72 -2.04
C ARG A 350 33.36 9.08 -2.35
N ALA A 351 32.56 9.21 -1.30
CA ALA A 351 31.20 9.72 -1.38
C ALA A 351 30.97 10.80 -0.32
N ALA A 352 30.02 11.67 -0.58
CA ALA A 352 29.54 12.64 0.39
C ALA A 352 28.02 12.58 0.47
N ALA A 353 27.51 12.67 1.70
CA ALA A 353 26.11 12.64 2.03
C ALA A 353 25.77 13.88 2.86
N ALA A 354 24.65 14.53 2.59
CA ALA A 354 24.16 15.61 3.44
C ALA A 354 22.66 15.44 3.75
N GLY A 355 22.26 15.86 4.94
CA GLY A 355 20.86 15.86 5.38
C GLY A 355 20.71 16.45 6.78
N GLY A 356 19.67 16.03 7.52
CA GLY A 356 19.37 16.56 8.85
C GLY A 356 20.46 16.37 9.93
N SER A 357 21.49 15.58 9.65
CA SER A 357 22.64 15.34 10.54
C SER A 357 23.92 16.12 10.16
N GLY A 358 23.84 16.99 9.15
CA GLY A 358 24.98 17.74 8.62
C GLY A 358 25.62 17.06 7.40
N LEU A 359 26.91 17.34 7.18
CA LEU A 359 27.69 16.84 6.05
C LEU A 359 28.52 15.63 6.49
N GLN A 360 28.49 14.55 5.72
CA GLN A 360 29.22 13.32 6.00
C GLN A 360 30.04 12.90 4.79
N VAL A 361 31.33 12.65 4.99
CA VAL A 361 32.24 12.18 3.96
C VAL A 361 32.59 10.72 4.23
N VAL A 362 32.38 9.88 3.24
CA VAL A 362 32.70 8.45 3.29
C VAL A 362 33.94 8.21 2.44
N GLY A 363 34.99 7.72 3.08
CA GLY A 363 36.25 7.36 2.43
C GLY A 363 36.69 5.93 2.76
N ALA A 364 37.72 5.44 2.08
CA ALA A 364 38.32 4.14 2.39
C ALA A 364 39.21 4.23 3.65
N ALA A 365 38.90 3.38 4.63
CA ALA A 365 39.79 3.13 5.76
C ALA A 365 40.99 2.26 5.36
N LEU A 366 41.98 2.15 6.25
CA LEU A 366 43.18 1.33 6.03
C LEU A 366 42.88 -0.18 5.86
N ASP A 367 41.77 -0.65 6.43
CA ASP A 367 41.30 -2.03 6.34
C ASP A 367 40.32 -2.28 5.18
N ALA A 368 40.17 -1.29 4.29
CA ALA A 368 39.20 -1.27 3.18
C ALA A 368 37.72 -1.22 3.61
N SER A 369 37.40 -0.99 4.88
CA SER A 369 36.05 -0.59 5.30
C SER A 369 35.77 0.88 4.96
N GLY A 370 34.50 1.30 5.00
CA GLY A 370 34.13 2.69 4.83
C GLY A 370 34.25 3.45 6.16
N GLU A 371 35.08 4.50 6.19
CA GLU A 371 35.14 5.43 7.32
C GLU A 371 34.23 6.63 7.05
N VAL A 372 33.33 6.94 8.01
CA VAL A 372 32.44 8.11 7.93
C VAL A 372 33.01 9.23 8.79
N THR A 373 33.38 10.34 8.15
CA THR A 373 33.76 11.57 8.84
C THR A 373 32.58 12.54 8.81
N ALA A 374 32.04 12.87 9.99
CA ALA A 374 30.95 13.83 10.13
C ALA A 374 31.47 15.25 10.34
N HIS A 375 30.99 16.19 9.54
CA HIS A 375 31.29 17.61 9.62
C HIS A 375 30.01 18.41 9.93
N PRO A 376 30.03 19.30 10.94
CA PRO A 376 28.89 20.18 11.18
C PRO A 376 28.74 21.15 10.00
N TRP A 377 27.56 21.17 9.38
CA TRP A 377 27.24 22.06 8.27
C TRP A 377 25.81 22.60 8.45
N SER A 378 25.65 23.93 8.41
CA SER A 378 24.36 24.61 8.54
C SER A 378 24.43 25.98 7.90
N PRO A 379 23.46 26.36 7.03
CA PRO A 379 22.26 25.62 6.61
C PRO A 379 22.56 24.38 5.75
N ALA A 380 21.56 23.51 5.54
CA ALA A 380 21.71 22.34 4.69
C ALA A 380 22.09 22.75 3.25
N PRO A 381 23.07 22.07 2.62
CA PRO A 381 23.50 22.42 1.27
C PRO A 381 22.39 22.15 0.25
N THR A 382 22.39 22.88 -0.86
CA THR A 382 21.42 22.69 -1.95
C THR A 382 21.87 21.64 -2.96
N ALA A 383 23.18 21.44 -3.11
CA ALA A 383 23.76 20.43 -3.98
C ALA A 383 25.19 20.04 -3.55
N LEU A 384 25.64 18.85 -3.96
CA LEU A 384 26.96 18.29 -3.68
C LEU A 384 27.63 17.78 -4.96
N GLY A 385 28.96 17.78 -5.00
CA GLY A 385 29.75 17.24 -6.11
C GLY A 385 31.23 17.08 -5.77
N TRP A 386 32.01 16.46 -6.65
CA TRP A 386 33.47 16.30 -6.51
C TRP A 386 34.19 16.82 -7.76
N ALA A 387 35.27 17.59 -7.57
CA ALA A 387 36.07 18.17 -8.66
C ALA A 387 37.58 18.12 -8.37
N ALA A 388 38.40 18.37 -9.40
CA ALA A 388 39.86 18.52 -9.30
C ALA A 388 40.28 19.95 -9.67
N PRO A 389 40.60 20.84 -8.70
CA PRO A 389 40.86 22.25 -8.97
C PRO A 389 42.20 22.51 -9.66
N GLY A 390 43.13 21.53 -9.67
CA GLY A 390 44.42 21.65 -10.35
C GLY A 390 44.39 21.31 -11.84
N GLY A 391 43.29 20.72 -12.33
CA GLY A 391 43.20 20.09 -13.65
C GLY A 391 43.18 18.55 -13.57
N PRO A 392 42.94 17.86 -14.70
CA PRO A 392 42.86 16.40 -14.74
C PRO A 392 44.15 15.74 -14.25
N GLY A 393 44.06 14.88 -13.22
CA GLY A 393 45.20 14.15 -12.67
C GLY A 393 46.17 14.98 -11.79
N SER A 394 45.90 16.26 -11.58
CA SER A 394 46.71 17.14 -10.75
C SER A 394 45.96 17.55 -9.48
N GLY A 395 46.32 16.91 -8.36
CA GLY A 395 45.83 17.24 -7.02
C GLY A 395 44.74 16.28 -6.49
N PRO A 396 44.45 16.35 -5.17
CA PRO A 396 43.38 15.57 -4.56
C PRO A 396 42.00 16.06 -5.02
N ALA A 397 41.04 15.15 -5.09
CA ALA A 397 39.64 15.51 -5.32
C ALA A 397 39.10 16.33 -4.15
N VAL A 398 38.46 17.45 -4.44
CA VAL A 398 37.83 18.35 -3.45
C VAL A 398 36.31 18.22 -3.52
N LEU A 399 35.67 18.31 -2.35
CA LEU A 399 34.21 18.29 -2.25
C LEU A 399 33.66 19.68 -2.58
N CYS A 400 32.76 19.75 -3.55
CA CYS A 400 32.01 20.94 -3.90
C CYS A 400 30.68 20.96 -3.15
N VAL A 401 30.43 22.00 -2.36
CA VAL A 401 29.21 22.18 -1.57
C VAL A 401 28.53 23.48 -1.98
N ALA A 402 27.32 23.40 -2.51
CA ALA A 402 26.52 24.57 -2.85
C ALA A 402 25.67 25.04 -1.66
N GLU A 403 25.77 26.32 -1.31
CA GLU A 403 25.03 26.96 -0.22
C GLU A 403 24.59 28.36 -0.64
N GLY A 404 23.28 28.54 -0.83
CA GLY A 404 22.72 29.79 -1.33
C GLY A 404 23.40 30.19 -2.64
N ARG A 405 24.13 31.31 -2.64
CA ARG A 405 24.82 31.87 -3.81
C ARG A 405 26.27 31.43 -3.97
N LYS A 406 26.75 30.51 -3.14
CA LYS A 406 28.16 30.13 -3.08
C LYS A 406 28.34 28.64 -3.37
N VAL A 407 29.45 28.31 -4.03
CA VAL A 407 29.96 26.93 -4.11
C VAL A 407 31.32 26.88 -3.43
N HIS A 408 31.40 26.15 -2.32
CA HIS A 408 32.63 25.95 -1.54
C HIS A 408 33.34 24.69 -2.02
N LEU A 409 34.64 24.80 -2.31
CA LEU A 409 35.51 23.66 -2.61
C LEU A 409 36.29 23.35 -1.34
N LEU A 410 36.03 22.19 -0.75
CA LEU A 410 36.53 21.78 0.56
C LEU A 410 37.53 20.64 0.41
N ASP A 411 38.68 20.78 1.08
CA ASP A 411 39.68 19.72 1.15
C ASP A 411 39.22 18.61 2.11
N ASP A 412 39.13 17.38 1.61
CA ASP A 412 38.53 16.21 2.30
C ASP A 412 37.12 16.45 2.89
N GLY A 413 36.41 17.49 2.41
CA GLY A 413 35.09 17.88 2.91
C GLY A 413 35.09 18.61 4.26
N ASP A 414 36.25 18.98 4.81
CA ASP A 414 36.32 19.75 6.06
C ASP A 414 35.91 21.23 5.81
N PRO A 415 34.82 21.73 6.43
CA PRO A 415 34.39 23.13 6.31
C PRO A 415 35.45 24.15 6.73
N ARG A 416 36.46 23.74 7.52
CA ARG A 416 37.57 24.62 7.95
C ARG A 416 38.68 24.74 6.90
N ARG A 417 38.68 23.88 5.89
CA ARG A 417 39.72 23.79 4.84
C ARG A 417 39.13 24.14 3.47
N VAL A 418 38.59 25.35 3.36
CA VAL A 418 38.06 25.88 2.10
C VAL A 418 39.21 26.20 1.15
N VAL A 419 39.34 25.44 0.08
CA VAL A 419 40.35 25.64 -0.99
C VAL A 419 39.97 26.85 -1.85
N LEU A 420 38.70 26.95 -2.21
CA LEU A 420 38.17 28.01 -3.07
C LEU A 420 36.68 28.24 -2.79
N THR A 421 36.22 29.47 -2.93
CA THR A 421 34.79 29.80 -2.91
C THR A 421 34.41 30.46 -4.23
N LEU A 422 33.36 29.96 -4.86
CA LEU A 422 32.84 30.46 -6.12
C LEU A 422 31.52 31.19 -5.87
N ASP A 423 31.49 32.49 -6.12
CA ASP A 423 30.25 33.26 -6.04
C ASP A 423 29.39 33.10 -7.31
N HIS A 424 28.08 33.03 -7.11
CA HIS A 424 27.04 32.97 -8.14
C HIS A 424 26.06 34.15 -7.98
N PRO A 425 25.52 34.71 -9.08
CA PRO A 425 24.61 35.87 -9.00
C PRO A 425 23.28 35.60 -8.29
N ALA A 426 22.76 34.36 -8.34
CA ALA A 426 21.57 33.91 -7.62
C ALA A 426 21.78 32.56 -6.96
N ASP A 427 20.77 32.12 -6.21
CA ASP A 427 20.84 30.90 -5.42
C ASP A 427 21.01 29.67 -6.32
N VAL A 428 22.00 28.85 -6.00
CA VAL A 428 22.37 27.64 -6.74
C VAL A 428 21.33 26.55 -6.49
N THR A 429 20.73 26.07 -7.57
CA THR A 429 19.68 25.04 -7.55
C THR A 429 20.21 23.69 -8.02
N HIS A 430 21.18 23.67 -8.93
CA HIS A 430 21.81 22.45 -9.43
C HIS A 430 23.33 22.59 -9.53
N LEU A 431 24.02 21.48 -9.29
CA LEU A 431 25.46 21.36 -9.38
C LEU A 431 25.80 20.04 -10.07
N TRP A 432 26.63 20.10 -11.10
CA TRP A 432 27.28 18.95 -11.68
C TRP A 432 28.79 19.18 -11.67
N THR A 433 29.55 18.15 -11.33
CA THR A 433 31.00 18.25 -11.17
C THR A 433 31.66 16.97 -11.67
N SER A 434 32.88 17.10 -12.19
CA SER A 434 33.71 15.96 -12.54
C SER A 434 35.17 16.23 -12.14
N VAL A 435 35.76 15.25 -11.46
CA VAL A 435 37.19 15.16 -11.16
C VAL A 435 37.96 14.88 -12.45
N SER A 436 37.44 13.98 -13.30
CA SER A 436 38.08 13.59 -14.57
C SER A 436 38.17 14.75 -15.55
N ALA A 437 37.09 15.50 -15.72
CA ALA A 437 37.02 16.67 -16.59
C ALA A 437 37.49 17.97 -15.91
N ALA A 438 37.86 17.93 -14.62
CA ALA A 438 38.21 19.11 -13.82
C ALA A 438 37.20 20.28 -13.99
N LEU A 439 35.92 19.94 -14.01
CA LEU A 439 34.82 20.82 -14.44
C LEU A 439 33.76 20.94 -13.35
N ILE A 440 33.30 22.17 -13.13
CA ILE A 440 32.19 22.51 -12.23
C ILE A 440 31.14 23.25 -13.04
N ALA A 441 29.95 22.67 -13.19
CA ALA A 441 28.79 23.30 -13.82
C ALA A 441 27.73 23.60 -12.76
N VAL A 442 27.24 24.83 -12.76
CA VAL A 442 26.29 25.35 -11.77
C VAL A 442 25.09 25.92 -12.50
N ALA A 443 23.87 25.59 -12.06
CA ALA A 443 22.66 26.30 -12.47
C ALA A 443 22.05 27.03 -11.26
N ASP A 444 21.50 28.22 -11.50
CA ASP A 444 20.82 29.00 -10.47
C ASP A 444 19.30 29.11 -10.67
N ALA A 445 18.64 29.69 -9.67
CA ALA A 445 17.19 29.90 -9.65
C ALA A 445 16.67 30.85 -10.76
N GLU A 446 17.54 31.63 -11.40
CA GLU A 446 17.20 32.46 -12.58
C GLU A 446 17.40 31.68 -13.90
N GLY A 447 17.77 30.40 -13.81
CA GLY A 447 18.04 29.53 -14.94
C GLY A 447 19.41 29.72 -15.58
N ARG A 448 20.31 30.54 -15.03
CA ARG A 448 21.65 30.74 -15.63
C ARG A 448 22.54 29.55 -15.36
N VAL A 449 23.27 29.11 -16.38
CA VAL A 449 24.24 28.01 -16.26
C VAL A 449 25.66 28.57 -16.38
N VAL A 450 26.52 28.26 -15.42
CA VAL A 450 27.94 28.65 -15.41
C VAL A 450 28.81 27.41 -15.32
N ALA A 451 29.62 27.18 -16.36
CA ALA A 451 30.63 26.13 -16.37
C ALA A 451 32.00 26.72 -16.05
N ARG A 452 32.76 26.08 -15.16
CA ARG A 452 34.09 26.49 -14.74
C ARG A 452 35.07 25.34 -14.85
N HIS A 453 36.13 25.55 -15.63
CA HIS A 453 37.18 24.56 -15.86
C HIS A 453 38.48 24.99 -15.18
N ALA A 454 39.19 24.05 -14.56
CA ALA A 454 40.52 24.31 -14.01
C ALA A 454 41.56 24.37 -15.14
N ALA A 455 42.20 25.52 -15.33
CA ALA A 455 43.29 25.69 -16.28
C ALA A 455 44.64 25.32 -15.62
N PRO A 456 45.62 24.83 -16.40
CA PRO A 456 46.98 24.61 -15.92
C PRO A 456 47.56 25.91 -15.32
N GLY A 457 47.87 25.92 -14.02
CA GLY A 457 48.39 27.11 -13.32
C GLY A 457 47.46 27.76 -12.30
N ASN A 458 46.53 27.00 -11.70
CA ASN A 458 45.59 27.46 -10.65
C ASN A 458 44.57 28.53 -11.09
N GLY A 459 44.44 28.79 -12.38
CA GLY A 459 43.39 29.67 -12.92
C GLY A 459 42.11 28.90 -13.21
N MET A 460 40.94 29.48 -12.95
CA MET A 460 39.65 28.87 -13.30
C MET A 460 39.02 29.66 -14.45
N VAL A 461 38.81 29.02 -15.59
CA VAL A 461 38.15 29.64 -16.75
C VAL A 461 36.65 29.46 -16.58
N SER A 462 35.90 30.57 -16.56
CA SER A 462 34.44 30.56 -16.39
C SER A 462 33.74 30.95 -17.69
N ARG A 463 32.72 30.16 -18.06
CA ARG A 463 31.82 30.44 -19.17
C ARG A 463 30.38 30.49 -18.67
N ARG A 464 29.63 31.48 -19.13
CA ARG A 464 28.23 31.70 -18.74
C ARG A 464 27.33 31.45 -19.93
N PHE A 465 26.21 30.78 -19.68
CA PHE A 465 25.18 30.47 -20.66
C PHE A 465 23.84 31.01 -20.15
N ALA A 466 23.08 31.64 -21.06
CA ALA A 466 21.75 32.16 -20.75
C ALA A 466 20.69 31.20 -21.29
N THR A 467 19.67 30.88 -20.48
CA THR A 467 18.57 29.97 -20.86
C THR A 467 17.31 30.69 -21.35
N GLY A 468 17.42 32.00 -21.65
CA GLY A 468 16.25 32.81 -21.99
C GLY A 468 15.27 33.01 -20.82
N GLY A 469 15.71 32.79 -19.58
CA GLY A 469 14.94 33.04 -18.35
C GLY A 469 14.05 31.90 -17.87
N SER A 470 14.10 30.72 -18.52
CA SER A 470 13.42 29.53 -18.00
C SER A 470 14.29 28.83 -16.94
N PRO A 471 13.75 28.49 -15.75
CA PRO A 471 14.48 27.76 -14.73
C PRO A 471 15.01 26.42 -15.25
N VAL A 472 16.22 26.07 -14.82
CA VAL A 472 16.81 24.76 -15.10
C VAL A 472 16.18 23.73 -14.17
N THR A 473 15.76 22.59 -14.72
CA THR A 473 15.13 21.50 -13.95
C THR A 473 16.04 20.29 -13.77
N ALA A 474 17.05 20.14 -14.63
CA ALA A 474 18.05 19.09 -14.54
C ALA A 474 19.37 19.55 -15.18
N LEU A 475 20.49 19.12 -14.63
CA LEU A 475 21.85 19.43 -15.09
C LEU A 475 22.71 18.17 -15.03
N ALA A 476 23.42 17.88 -16.12
CA ALA A 476 24.36 16.76 -16.21
C ALA A 476 25.54 17.13 -17.13
N GLY A 477 26.53 16.27 -17.18
CA GLY A 477 27.66 16.42 -18.09
C GLY A 477 28.33 15.10 -18.42
N ASP A 478 29.22 15.15 -19.42
CA ASP A 478 30.03 14.03 -19.86
C ASP A 478 31.43 14.16 -19.22
N PRO A 479 31.81 13.27 -18.29
CA PRO A 479 33.11 13.34 -17.62
C PRO A 479 34.30 13.10 -18.55
N LEU A 480 34.09 12.58 -19.77
CA LEU A 480 35.16 12.37 -20.75
C LEU A 480 35.36 13.57 -21.67
N THR A 481 34.28 14.20 -22.14
CA THR A 481 34.38 15.31 -23.09
C THR A 481 34.31 16.68 -22.43
N GLY A 482 33.81 16.77 -21.19
CA GLY A 482 33.51 18.03 -20.51
C GLY A 482 32.27 18.74 -21.06
N ASP A 483 31.44 18.07 -21.85
CA ASP A 483 30.17 18.63 -22.32
C ASP A 483 29.20 18.78 -21.15
N VAL A 484 28.41 19.85 -21.17
CA VAL A 484 27.39 20.16 -20.16
C VAL A 484 26.02 20.17 -20.84
N VAL A 485 25.06 19.49 -20.24
CA VAL A 485 23.68 19.37 -20.73
C VAL A 485 22.72 19.79 -19.64
N TRP A 486 21.70 20.57 -19.99
CA TRP A 486 20.66 20.94 -19.05
C TRP A 486 19.28 20.97 -19.69
N ALA A 487 18.25 20.77 -18.87
CA ALA A 487 16.85 20.89 -19.25
C ALA A 487 16.20 22.08 -18.56
N THR A 488 15.20 22.68 -19.20
CA THR A 488 14.44 23.83 -18.68
C THR A 488 12.98 23.49 -18.44
N GLU A 489 12.29 24.32 -17.64
CA GLU A 489 10.87 24.15 -17.27
C GLU A 489 9.92 24.15 -18.48
N ASP A 490 10.32 24.76 -19.61
CA ASP A 490 9.57 24.69 -20.86
C ASP A 490 9.74 23.36 -21.63
N GLY A 491 10.54 22.43 -21.08
CA GLY A 491 10.87 21.12 -21.63
C GLY A 491 12.04 21.11 -22.61
N ARG A 492 12.68 22.24 -22.93
CA ARG A 492 13.84 22.26 -23.84
C ARG A 492 15.07 21.65 -23.18
N VAL A 493 15.90 21.00 -23.99
CA VAL A 493 17.19 20.44 -23.56
C VAL A 493 18.29 21.07 -24.39
N TRP A 494 19.35 21.53 -23.73
CA TRP A 494 20.46 22.27 -24.31
C TRP A 494 21.78 21.54 -24.07
N LEU A 495 22.71 21.69 -25.01
CA LEU A 495 24.07 21.18 -24.94
C LEU A 495 25.05 22.33 -25.10
N ALA A 496 25.95 22.51 -24.14
CA ALA A 496 27.16 23.30 -24.30
C ALA A 496 28.37 22.37 -24.36
N ARG A 497 29.21 22.55 -25.38
CA ARG A 497 30.46 21.80 -25.49
C ARG A 497 31.51 22.34 -24.53
N SER A 498 32.47 21.49 -24.16
CA SER A 498 33.56 21.88 -23.26
C SER A 498 34.21 23.20 -23.70
N PRO A 499 34.46 24.14 -22.77
CA PRO A 499 35.03 25.44 -23.08
C PRO A 499 36.44 25.38 -23.67
N GLU A 500 37.17 24.27 -23.48
CA GLU A 500 38.48 24.07 -24.13
C GLU A 500 38.36 23.76 -25.63
N ASN A 501 37.24 23.13 -26.03
CA ASN A 501 37.08 22.57 -27.37
C ASN A 501 36.26 23.46 -28.32
N ASP A 502 35.33 24.28 -27.82
CA ASP A 502 34.47 25.08 -28.69
C ASP A 502 33.88 26.34 -28.02
N ALA A 503 34.05 27.51 -28.65
CA ALA A 503 33.49 28.78 -28.19
C ALA A 503 32.06 29.07 -28.71
N ARG A 504 31.41 28.11 -29.38
CA ARG A 504 30.04 28.26 -29.91
C ARG A 504 28.96 28.29 -28.83
N ASP A 505 27.87 29.00 -29.12
CA ASP A 505 26.69 29.07 -28.28
C ASP A 505 26.06 27.68 -28.03
N PRO A 506 25.31 27.51 -26.91
CA PRO A 506 24.61 26.26 -26.63
C PRO A 506 23.65 25.85 -27.75
N VAL A 507 23.63 24.56 -28.08
CA VAL A 507 22.79 23.99 -29.15
C VAL A 507 21.57 23.31 -28.53
N PRO A 508 20.34 23.55 -29.03
CA PRO A 508 19.15 22.85 -28.57
C PRO A 508 19.14 21.41 -29.10
N LEU A 509 18.99 20.42 -28.21
CA LEU A 509 18.89 19.00 -28.57
C LEU A 509 17.46 18.58 -28.93
N GLY A 510 16.46 19.21 -28.31
CA GLY A 510 15.06 18.90 -28.52
C GLY A 510 14.16 19.45 -27.41
N ARG A 511 12.87 19.10 -27.48
CA ARG A 511 11.87 19.45 -26.46
C ARG A 511 11.18 18.20 -25.95
N LEU A 512 11.24 18.00 -24.65
CA LEU A 512 10.58 16.92 -23.93
C LEU A 512 9.08 17.24 -23.76
N PRO A 513 8.22 16.22 -23.68
CA PRO A 513 6.78 16.41 -23.40
C PRO A 513 6.53 16.96 -22.00
N ARG A 514 7.47 16.74 -21.07
CA ARG A 514 7.48 17.22 -19.69
C ARG A 514 8.89 17.67 -19.31
N PRO A 515 9.05 18.59 -18.35
CA PRO A 515 10.37 18.97 -17.85
C PRO A 515 11.12 17.76 -17.31
N ALA A 516 12.42 17.65 -17.63
CA ALA A 516 13.23 16.56 -17.11
C ALA A 516 13.44 16.74 -15.60
N THR A 517 13.31 15.66 -14.84
CA THR A 517 13.73 15.57 -13.44
C THR A 517 15.20 15.19 -13.31
N SER A 518 15.78 14.53 -14.32
CA SER A 518 17.19 14.12 -14.36
C SER A 518 17.67 13.89 -15.79
N LEU A 519 18.98 14.06 -15.99
CA LEU A 519 19.65 13.84 -17.26
C LEU A 519 20.87 12.95 -17.07
N ALA A 520 21.19 12.14 -18.08
CA ALA A 520 22.41 11.36 -18.16
C ALA A 520 23.01 11.47 -19.57
N VAL A 521 24.31 11.69 -19.64
CA VAL A 521 25.03 11.87 -20.92
C VAL A 521 25.88 10.63 -21.20
N SER A 522 25.56 9.90 -22.27
CA SER A 522 26.34 8.75 -22.73
C SER A 522 27.40 9.20 -23.74
N SER A 523 28.66 8.99 -23.37
CA SER A 523 29.82 9.31 -24.21
C SER A 523 29.97 8.35 -25.40
N SER A 524 29.70 7.05 -25.20
CA SER A 524 29.87 6.00 -26.22
C SER A 524 28.87 6.11 -27.37
N ASP A 525 27.64 6.53 -27.08
CA ASP A 525 26.51 6.43 -28.02
C ASP A 525 26.00 7.81 -28.48
N ALA A 526 26.72 8.88 -28.14
CA ALA A 526 26.34 10.26 -28.43
C ALA A 526 24.85 10.51 -28.15
N THR A 527 24.39 10.10 -26.97
CA THR A 527 22.97 10.13 -26.59
C THR A 527 22.82 10.77 -25.22
N VAL A 528 21.84 11.67 -25.10
CA VAL A 528 21.35 12.19 -23.82
C VAL A 528 20.08 11.44 -23.46
N VAL A 529 20.03 10.90 -22.24
CA VAL A 529 18.87 10.23 -21.69
C VAL A 529 18.24 11.12 -20.63
N ALA A 530 16.94 11.35 -20.73
CA ALA A 530 16.17 12.15 -19.79
C ALA A 530 15.14 11.29 -19.06
N ALA A 531 15.02 11.50 -17.75
CA ALA A 531 13.90 11.06 -16.94
C ALA A 531 12.97 12.26 -16.70
N ASP A 532 11.67 12.07 -16.81
CA ASP A 532 10.64 13.11 -16.67
C ASP A 532 9.63 12.83 -15.53
N GLY A 533 9.99 11.94 -14.59
CA GLY A 533 9.08 11.41 -13.57
C GLY A 533 8.09 10.35 -14.09
N GLY A 534 8.09 10.07 -15.39
CA GLY A 534 7.26 9.07 -16.03
C GLY A 534 7.83 7.65 -15.94
N ARG A 535 7.22 6.73 -16.69
CA ARG A 535 7.67 5.33 -16.81
C ARG A 535 8.48 5.08 -18.09
N HIS A 536 9.01 6.13 -18.70
CA HIS A 536 9.79 6.04 -19.92
C HIS A 536 11.06 6.85 -19.75
N LEU A 537 12.14 6.36 -20.36
CA LEU A 537 13.33 7.15 -20.61
C LEU A 537 13.19 7.79 -21.98
N LEU A 538 13.51 9.08 -22.09
CA LEU A 538 13.47 9.80 -23.36
C LEU A 538 14.90 9.97 -23.87
N ARG A 539 15.14 9.61 -25.13
CA ARG A 539 16.47 9.69 -25.75
C ARG A 539 16.54 10.85 -26.73
N LEU A 540 17.57 11.65 -26.61
CA LEU A 540 17.92 12.75 -27.50
C LEU A 540 19.28 12.48 -28.12
N ARG A 541 19.40 12.64 -29.44
CA ARG A 541 20.67 12.45 -30.13
C ARG A 541 21.58 13.66 -29.92
N ARG A 542 22.83 13.42 -29.53
CA ARG A 542 23.88 14.43 -29.48
C ARG A 542 24.45 14.61 -30.90
N PRO A 543 24.49 15.83 -31.46
CA PRO A 543 25.10 16.06 -32.77
C PRO A 543 26.61 15.78 -32.70
N ALA A 544 27.18 15.13 -33.71
CA ALA A 544 28.62 14.91 -33.77
C ALA A 544 29.36 16.24 -33.95
N ALA A 545 30.66 16.26 -33.68
CA ALA A 545 31.47 17.44 -33.97
C ALA A 545 31.50 17.71 -35.49
N GLY A 546 30.94 18.85 -35.91
CA GLY A 546 30.92 19.27 -37.30
C GLY A 546 29.69 18.84 -38.12
N ASP A 547 28.77 18.05 -37.56
CA ASP A 547 27.49 17.78 -38.23
C ASP A 547 26.65 19.07 -38.30
N PRO A 548 25.98 19.35 -39.42
CA PRO A 548 25.04 20.45 -39.50
C PRO A 548 23.96 20.27 -38.42
N GLU A 549 23.69 21.33 -37.68
CA GLU A 549 22.67 21.33 -36.63
C GLU A 549 21.33 20.90 -37.26
N ASP A 550 20.79 19.78 -36.80
CA ASP A 550 19.38 19.42 -37.01
C ASP A 550 18.62 19.78 -35.72
N PRO A 551 18.29 21.07 -35.52
CA PRO A 551 17.66 21.52 -34.30
C PRO A 551 16.25 20.91 -34.22
N GLY A 552 16.06 19.98 -33.29
CA GLY A 552 14.73 19.53 -32.90
C GLY A 552 14.35 18.10 -33.31
N SER A 553 15.31 17.17 -33.34
CA SER A 553 14.97 15.75 -33.36
C SER A 553 13.99 15.43 -32.22
N ALA A 554 12.84 14.83 -32.55
CA ALA A 554 11.85 14.46 -31.55
C ALA A 554 12.46 13.42 -30.59
N PRO A 555 12.25 13.55 -29.27
CA PRO A 555 12.76 12.57 -28.32
C PRO A 555 12.20 11.19 -28.65
N LEU A 556 13.10 10.19 -28.72
CA LEU A 556 12.71 8.80 -28.95
C LEU A 556 12.39 8.14 -27.61
N PRO A 557 11.16 7.69 -27.38
CA PRO A 557 10.83 6.97 -26.16
C PRO A 557 11.61 5.64 -26.11
N GLY A 558 12.16 5.34 -24.94
CA GLY A 558 12.68 4.02 -24.60
C GLY A 558 11.57 3.05 -24.18
N ALA A 559 11.99 1.84 -23.83
CA ALA A 559 11.15 0.81 -23.24
C ALA A 559 10.44 1.34 -21.98
N ARG A 560 9.23 0.84 -21.77
CA ARG A 560 8.44 1.19 -20.60
C ARG A 560 8.98 0.47 -19.37
N LEU A 561 9.19 1.22 -18.30
CA LEU A 561 9.63 0.71 -17.02
C LEU A 561 8.43 0.39 -16.12
N PRO A 562 8.56 -0.60 -15.21
CA PRO A 562 7.48 -0.97 -14.30
C PRO A 562 7.25 0.07 -13.19
N PHE A 563 8.19 0.99 -12.97
CA PHE A 563 8.18 2.05 -11.95
C PHE A 563 8.38 3.44 -12.58
N GLN A 564 8.17 4.51 -11.81
CA GLN A 564 8.43 5.89 -12.25
C GLN A 564 9.90 6.25 -12.03
N VAL A 565 10.57 6.78 -13.05
CA VAL A 565 12.00 7.16 -12.95
C VAL A 565 12.11 8.58 -12.43
N ARG A 566 12.81 8.75 -11.30
CA ARG A 566 13.14 10.06 -10.72
C ARG A 566 14.49 10.54 -11.22
N GLU A 567 15.52 9.71 -11.07
CA GLU A 567 16.90 10.04 -11.47
C GLU A 567 17.44 9.00 -12.45
N VAL A 568 18.31 9.48 -13.33
CA VAL A 568 19.03 8.66 -14.30
C VAL A 568 20.49 9.08 -14.31
N PHE A 569 21.39 8.11 -14.24
CA PHE A 569 22.82 8.28 -14.26
C PHE A 569 23.43 7.36 -15.31
N THR A 570 24.56 7.75 -15.90
CA THR A 570 25.33 6.83 -16.73
C THR A 570 26.21 5.95 -15.84
N ALA A 571 26.15 4.64 -16.07
CA ALA A 571 27.13 3.69 -15.60
C ALA A 571 27.90 3.21 -16.84
N GLY A 572 29.23 3.16 -16.78
CA GLY A 572 30.07 2.87 -17.95
C GLY A 572 29.59 1.69 -18.84
N ARG A 573 30.02 1.69 -20.11
CA ARG A 573 29.68 0.67 -21.14
C ARG A 573 28.21 0.69 -21.61
N GLY A 574 27.64 1.88 -21.82
CA GLY A 574 26.28 2.02 -22.36
C GLY A 574 25.17 1.57 -21.39
N ARG A 575 25.47 1.56 -20.09
CA ARG A 575 24.51 1.24 -19.03
C ARG A 575 24.00 2.52 -18.37
N LEU A 576 22.83 2.39 -17.76
CA LEU A 576 22.18 3.41 -16.98
C LEU A 576 21.93 2.86 -15.58
N MET A 577 22.06 3.73 -14.60
CA MET A 577 21.56 3.51 -13.25
C MET A 577 20.37 4.43 -13.04
N LEU A 578 19.24 3.83 -12.68
CA LEU A 578 17.96 4.50 -12.49
C LEU A 578 17.61 4.51 -11.02
N THR A 579 17.08 5.62 -10.53
CA THR A 579 16.32 5.65 -9.27
C THR A 579 14.88 5.99 -9.60
N GLY A 580 13.97 5.46 -8.80
CA GLY A 580 12.56 5.65 -9.07
C GLY A 580 11.69 5.28 -7.90
N THR A 581 10.38 5.45 -8.11
CA THR A 581 9.36 5.14 -7.12
C THR A 581 8.21 4.34 -7.72
N GLY A 582 7.52 3.60 -6.86
CA GLY A 582 6.42 2.73 -7.27
C GLY A 582 6.91 1.50 -8.02
N GLY A 583 5.96 0.78 -8.63
CA GLY A 583 6.24 -0.52 -9.20
C GLY A 583 5.21 -1.57 -8.77
N PRO A 584 5.28 -2.78 -9.34
CA PRO A 584 4.43 -3.88 -8.92
C PRO A 584 4.83 -4.36 -7.53
N VAL A 585 3.85 -4.68 -6.68
CA VAL A 585 4.06 -5.19 -5.32
C VAL A 585 3.38 -6.53 -5.16
N GLU A 586 4.13 -7.52 -4.69
CA GLU A 586 3.61 -8.82 -4.28
C GLU A 586 3.27 -8.79 -2.79
N ILE A 587 2.04 -9.21 -2.47
CA ILE A 587 1.53 -9.30 -1.11
C ILE A 587 1.22 -10.76 -0.81
N ARG A 588 1.74 -11.28 0.29
CA ARG A 588 1.43 -12.60 0.82
C ARG A 588 0.76 -12.50 2.18
N SER A 589 -0.38 -13.16 2.35
CA SER A 589 -0.99 -13.34 3.67
C SER A 589 -0.38 -14.53 4.41
N GLU A 590 -0.65 -14.63 5.72
CA GLU A 590 -0.12 -15.69 6.60
C GLU A 590 -0.57 -17.10 6.20
N ASP A 591 -1.70 -17.23 5.48
CA ASP A 591 -2.18 -18.48 4.89
C ASP A 591 -1.55 -18.81 3.53
N GLY A 592 -0.64 -17.98 3.02
CA GLY A 592 0.11 -18.21 1.79
C GLY A 592 -0.56 -17.71 0.51
N ARG A 593 -1.75 -17.10 0.57
CA ARG A 593 -2.36 -16.47 -0.63
C ARG A 593 -1.48 -15.34 -1.11
N VAL A 594 -1.27 -15.27 -2.42
CA VAL A 594 -0.43 -14.26 -3.09
C VAL A 594 -1.31 -13.34 -3.90
N HIS A 595 -1.09 -12.04 -3.78
CA HIS A 595 -1.75 -10.99 -4.57
C HIS A 595 -0.68 -10.12 -5.23
N LEU A 596 -0.72 -9.98 -6.55
CA LEU A 596 0.10 -9.00 -7.26
C LEU A 596 -0.70 -7.71 -7.46
N VAL A 597 -0.11 -6.60 -7.06
CA VAL A 597 -0.66 -5.26 -7.20
C VAL A 597 0.14 -4.52 -8.26
N LEU A 598 -0.51 -4.18 -9.37
CA LEU A 598 0.13 -3.39 -10.42
C LEU A 598 -0.03 -1.90 -10.14
N PRO A 599 1.01 -1.08 -10.38
CA PRO A 599 0.95 0.34 -10.09
C PRO A 599 -0.07 1.00 -11.02
N TYR A 600 -0.99 1.78 -10.45
CA TYR A 600 -1.98 2.51 -11.23
C TYR A 600 -1.22 3.46 -12.17
N PRO A 601 -1.46 3.44 -13.50
CA PRO A 601 -0.94 4.49 -14.36
C PRO A 601 -1.56 5.75 -13.82
N ALA A 602 -0.75 6.63 -13.22
CA ALA A 602 -1.18 7.94 -12.78
C ALA A 602 -2.07 8.48 -13.88
N ALA A 603 -3.31 8.88 -13.55
CA ALA A 603 -4.20 9.51 -14.51
C ALA A 603 -3.41 10.69 -15.08
N THR A 604 -2.80 10.48 -16.23
CA THR A 604 -1.88 11.44 -16.80
C THR A 604 -2.77 12.56 -17.29
N SER A 605 -2.93 13.56 -16.43
CA SER A 605 -3.36 14.89 -16.84
C SER A 605 -2.54 15.23 -18.09
N ALA A 606 -3.22 15.33 -19.23
CA ALA A 606 -2.70 15.69 -20.55
C ALA A 606 -1.88 14.63 -21.34
N SER A 607 -2.41 13.42 -21.56
CA SER A 607 -2.08 12.73 -22.83
C SER A 607 -2.84 13.43 -23.97
N THR A 608 -2.17 14.33 -24.68
CA THR A 608 -2.71 15.11 -25.81
C THR A 608 -2.68 14.35 -27.14
N SER A 609 -2.21 13.10 -27.20
CA SER A 609 -1.97 12.41 -28.48
C SER A 609 -2.98 11.34 -28.87
N THR A 610 -4.04 11.13 -28.09
CA THR A 610 -5.21 10.34 -28.51
C THR A 610 -6.44 11.23 -28.37
N SER A 611 -7.24 11.38 -29.43
CA SER A 611 -8.36 12.33 -29.56
C SER A 611 -9.51 12.21 -28.55
N GLN A 612 -9.35 11.43 -27.49
CA GLN A 612 -10.24 11.39 -26.34
C GLN A 612 -9.58 12.13 -25.18
N ALA A 613 -9.83 13.44 -25.13
CA ALA A 613 -9.63 14.18 -23.89
C ALA A 613 -10.37 13.45 -22.75
N PRO A 614 -9.80 13.35 -21.54
CA PRO A 614 -10.51 12.78 -20.40
C PRO A 614 -11.85 13.49 -20.26
N GLY A 615 -12.95 12.76 -20.47
CA GLY A 615 -14.27 13.36 -20.45
C GLY A 615 -14.52 14.02 -19.09
N PRO A 616 -15.17 15.20 -19.05
CA PRO A 616 -15.38 15.93 -17.81
C PRO A 616 -16.08 15.03 -16.79
N GLY A 617 -15.52 14.93 -15.57
CA GLY A 617 -16.07 14.15 -14.46
C GLY A 617 -15.09 13.33 -13.64
N PRO A 618 -15.54 12.81 -12.48
CA PRO A 618 -14.73 11.95 -11.65
C PRO A 618 -14.44 10.61 -12.32
N SER A 619 -13.19 10.15 -12.26
CA SER A 619 -12.71 8.95 -12.95
C SER A 619 -13.40 7.66 -12.49
N TRP A 620 -13.86 7.61 -11.23
CA TRP A 620 -14.52 6.43 -10.67
C TRP A 620 -15.80 6.05 -11.43
N LEU A 621 -16.52 7.00 -12.03
CA LEU A 621 -17.77 6.73 -12.76
C LEU A 621 -17.58 5.74 -13.91
N ARG A 622 -16.42 5.80 -14.58
CA ARG A 622 -16.11 4.93 -15.73
C ARG A 622 -15.47 3.61 -15.30
N ALA A 623 -14.91 3.58 -14.10
CA ALA A 623 -14.13 2.47 -13.57
C ALA A 623 -14.95 1.53 -12.67
N SER A 624 -16.00 2.08 -12.06
CA SER A 624 -16.80 1.41 -11.04
C SER A 624 -17.96 0.64 -11.67
N VAL A 625 -18.12 -0.63 -11.27
CA VAL A 625 -19.36 -1.38 -11.49
C VAL A 625 -20.21 -1.26 -10.25
N GLY A 626 -21.48 -0.93 -10.44
CA GLY A 626 -22.46 -0.76 -9.40
C GLY A 626 -23.44 -1.90 -9.30
N VAL A 627 -24.24 -1.87 -8.25
CA VAL A 627 -25.40 -2.75 -8.09
C VAL A 627 -26.62 -1.93 -7.73
N ALA A 628 -27.73 -2.13 -8.44
CA ALA A 628 -29.00 -1.56 -8.08
C ALA A 628 -29.61 -2.37 -6.93
N LEU A 629 -29.70 -1.78 -5.74
CA LEU A 629 -30.33 -2.45 -4.62
C LEU A 629 -31.84 -2.59 -4.90
N PRO A 630 -32.46 -3.72 -4.49
CA PRO A 630 -33.91 -3.88 -4.60
C PRO A 630 -34.60 -2.71 -3.86
N GLY A 631 -35.79 -2.33 -4.35
CA GLY A 631 -36.51 -1.11 -3.97
C GLY A 631 -36.69 -0.89 -2.46
N PRO A 632 -37.25 0.26 -2.05
CA PRO A 632 -37.11 0.82 -0.71
C PRO A 632 -37.81 -0.02 0.37
N GLY A 633 -37.21 -1.12 0.79
CA GLY A 633 -37.53 -1.77 2.06
C GLY A 633 -37.30 -0.78 3.22
N PRO A 634 -37.95 -0.94 4.37
CA PRO A 634 -37.82 0.00 5.49
C PRO A 634 -36.43 0.07 6.11
N GLU A 635 -35.57 -0.91 5.83
CA GLU A 635 -34.27 -1.09 6.50
C GLU A 635 -33.09 -0.74 5.58
N ALA A 636 -32.03 -0.19 6.19
CA ALA A 636 -30.74 -0.04 5.51
C ALA A 636 -30.20 -1.42 5.11
N PRO A 637 -29.47 -1.54 3.98
CA PRO A 637 -28.95 -2.82 3.52
C PRO A 637 -28.12 -3.51 4.62
N PRO A 638 -28.22 -4.85 4.76
CA PRO A 638 -27.41 -5.59 5.70
C PRO A 638 -25.92 -5.39 5.43
N GLU A 639 -25.12 -5.29 6.47
CA GLU A 639 -23.66 -5.06 6.36
C GLU A 639 -22.99 -6.18 5.54
N ASP A 640 -23.42 -7.42 5.72
CA ASP A 640 -22.87 -8.57 4.98
C ASP A 640 -23.13 -8.49 3.48
N LEU A 641 -24.27 -7.92 3.06
CA LEU A 641 -24.56 -7.69 1.64
C LEU A 641 -23.61 -6.64 1.05
N LEU A 642 -23.36 -5.55 1.77
CA LEU A 642 -22.43 -4.50 1.34
C LEU A 642 -20.99 -5.03 1.25
N ARG A 643 -20.54 -5.81 2.25
CA ARG A 643 -19.23 -6.47 2.21
C ARG A 643 -19.14 -7.47 1.06
N ALA A 644 -20.19 -8.28 0.85
CA ALA A 644 -20.25 -9.23 -0.28
C ALA A 644 -20.19 -8.51 -1.63
N ALA A 645 -20.92 -7.40 -1.80
CA ALA A 645 -20.86 -6.56 -2.99
C ALA A 645 -19.41 -6.09 -3.22
N ARG A 646 -18.78 -5.54 -2.18
CA ARG A 646 -17.41 -5.03 -2.27
C ARG A 646 -16.39 -6.11 -2.65
N ARG A 647 -16.50 -7.32 -2.08
CA ARG A 647 -15.66 -8.49 -2.44
C ARG A 647 -15.81 -8.93 -3.90
N CYS A 648 -17.00 -8.73 -4.46
CA CYS A 648 -17.28 -8.99 -5.87
C CYS A 648 -16.73 -7.88 -6.79
N GLY A 649 -16.02 -6.88 -6.27
CA GLY A 649 -15.50 -5.77 -7.09
C GLY A 649 -16.52 -4.68 -7.38
N ILE A 650 -17.68 -4.69 -6.72
CA ILE A 650 -18.64 -3.59 -6.80
C ILE A 650 -18.02 -2.35 -6.15
N GLY A 651 -18.04 -1.24 -6.87
CA GLY A 651 -17.53 0.05 -6.40
C GLY A 651 -18.62 1.01 -5.95
N HIS A 652 -19.87 0.79 -6.34
CA HIS A 652 -20.99 1.64 -5.91
C HIS A 652 -22.32 0.89 -5.74
N ILE A 653 -23.23 1.44 -4.94
CA ILE A 653 -24.62 0.99 -4.85
C ILE A 653 -25.53 2.08 -5.39
N ARG A 654 -26.55 1.68 -6.16
CA ARG A 654 -27.62 2.57 -6.59
C ARG A 654 -28.81 2.43 -5.65
N LEU A 655 -29.29 3.57 -5.16
CA LEU A 655 -30.52 3.68 -4.38
C LEU A 655 -31.69 3.88 -5.34
N SER A 656 -32.63 2.94 -5.32
CA SER A 656 -33.80 2.92 -6.19
C SER A 656 -34.97 3.69 -5.56
N GLY A 657 -35.50 4.69 -6.26
CA GLY A 657 -36.74 5.40 -5.92
C GLY A 657 -36.54 6.84 -5.41
N PRO A 658 -37.63 7.62 -5.26
CA PRO A 658 -37.56 8.98 -4.75
C PRO A 658 -37.22 8.95 -3.25
N HIS A 659 -35.97 9.32 -2.92
CA HIS A 659 -35.50 9.49 -1.54
C HIS A 659 -35.51 10.93 -0.97
N PRO A 660 -36.17 11.96 -1.56
CA PRO A 660 -35.90 13.36 -1.19
C PRO A 660 -36.37 13.77 0.22
N HIS A 661 -37.02 12.90 0.99
CA HIS A 661 -37.66 13.29 2.26
C HIS A 661 -37.15 12.62 3.54
N ASP A 662 -36.29 11.59 3.46
CA ASP A 662 -35.74 10.92 4.66
C ASP A 662 -34.22 11.04 4.75
N SER A 663 -33.73 12.23 5.13
CA SER A 663 -32.29 12.51 5.27
C SER A 663 -31.60 11.53 6.24
N ARG A 664 -32.27 11.12 7.32
CA ARG A 664 -31.68 10.20 8.32
C ARG A 664 -31.39 8.83 7.71
N ARG A 665 -32.31 8.33 6.88
CA ARG A 665 -32.11 7.07 6.17
C ARG A 665 -30.98 7.19 5.16
N THR A 666 -30.95 8.25 4.36
CA THR A 666 -29.88 8.48 3.39
C THR A 666 -28.51 8.54 4.10
N ASP A 667 -28.40 9.28 5.19
CA ASP A 667 -27.19 9.38 6.00
C ASP A 667 -26.74 8.01 6.54
N LEU A 668 -27.68 7.20 7.04
CA LEU A 668 -27.39 5.85 7.53
C LEU A 668 -26.87 4.94 6.42
N VAL A 669 -27.50 4.97 5.23
CA VAL A 669 -27.09 4.15 4.09
C VAL A 669 -25.73 4.60 3.55
N VAL A 670 -25.51 5.91 3.40
CA VAL A 670 -24.23 6.48 2.98
C VAL A 670 -23.13 6.16 3.99
N GLY A 671 -23.43 6.24 5.29
CA GLY A 671 -22.51 5.85 6.36
C GLY A 671 -22.09 4.38 6.25
N ARG A 672 -23.05 3.45 6.19
CA ARG A 672 -22.78 2.01 6.07
C ARG A 672 -22.07 1.63 4.77
N ALA A 673 -22.48 2.23 3.65
CA ALA A 673 -21.82 2.02 2.35
C ALA A 673 -20.37 2.53 2.40
N GLY A 674 -20.15 3.72 2.98
CA GLY A 674 -18.82 4.27 3.19
C GLY A 674 -17.93 3.40 4.06
N GLU A 675 -18.46 2.84 5.15
CA GLU A 675 -17.76 1.88 6.03
C GLU A 675 -17.40 0.58 5.29
N ALA A 676 -18.20 0.17 4.31
CA ALA A 676 -17.92 -0.96 3.42
C ALA A 676 -17.03 -0.59 2.21
N GLY A 677 -16.57 0.66 2.10
CA GLY A 677 -15.75 1.13 0.98
C GLY A 677 -16.51 1.28 -0.34
N LEU A 678 -17.83 1.39 -0.29
CA LEU A 678 -18.71 1.58 -1.44
C LEU A 678 -19.09 3.05 -1.61
N ARG A 679 -19.29 3.45 -2.86
CA ARG A 679 -19.89 4.74 -3.23
C ARG A 679 -21.41 4.61 -3.32
N VAL A 680 -22.11 5.74 -3.20
CA VAL A 680 -23.57 5.78 -3.31
C VAL A 680 -24.00 6.62 -4.50
N VAL A 681 -24.88 6.06 -5.32
CA VAL A 681 -25.55 6.73 -6.42
C VAL A 681 -27.02 6.86 -6.07
N ALA A 682 -27.55 8.07 -6.05
CA ALA A 682 -28.96 8.33 -5.75
C ALA A 682 -29.74 8.67 -7.02
N GLY A 683 -30.86 7.98 -7.23
CA GLY A 683 -31.81 8.33 -8.28
C GLY A 683 -32.48 9.67 -8.01
N LEU A 684 -32.54 10.52 -9.02
CA LEU A 684 -33.34 11.74 -9.06
C LEU A 684 -34.38 11.55 -10.17
N PRO A 685 -35.68 11.50 -9.82
CA PRO A 685 -36.74 11.32 -10.81
C PRO A 685 -36.88 12.59 -11.65
N ALA A 686 -37.31 12.44 -12.91
CA ALA A 686 -37.64 13.59 -13.74
C ALA A 686 -38.73 14.44 -13.05
N PRO A 687 -38.57 15.77 -12.99
CA PRO A 687 -39.58 16.62 -12.39
C PRO A 687 -40.88 16.55 -13.18
N PRO A 688 -42.05 16.56 -12.51
CA PRO A 688 -43.30 16.76 -13.22
C PRO A 688 -43.29 18.13 -13.91
N PRO A 689 -44.05 18.34 -15.01
CA PRO A 689 -44.05 19.59 -15.76
C PRO A 689 -44.33 20.85 -14.92
N GLU A 690 -45.05 20.69 -13.82
CA GLU A 690 -45.48 21.74 -12.89
C GLU A 690 -44.45 22.03 -11.77
N ALA A 691 -43.41 21.21 -11.60
CA ALA A 691 -42.44 21.40 -10.52
C ALA A 691 -41.54 22.61 -10.76
N ALA A 692 -41.32 23.41 -9.73
CA ALA A 692 -40.38 24.52 -9.80
C ALA A 692 -38.94 23.97 -9.92
N PRO A 693 -38.12 24.45 -10.88
CA PRO A 693 -36.71 24.03 -11.01
C PRO A 693 -35.90 24.13 -9.71
N ALA A 694 -36.22 25.13 -8.87
CA ALA A 694 -35.57 25.36 -7.58
C ALA A 694 -35.74 24.19 -6.60
N ASP A 695 -36.90 23.51 -6.60
CA ASP A 695 -37.15 22.39 -5.70
C ASP A 695 -36.28 21.18 -6.08
N VAL A 696 -36.12 20.94 -7.38
CA VAL A 696 -35.26 19.86 -7.91
C VAL A 696 -33.79 20.09 -7.55
N LEU A 697 -33.30 21.33 -7.72
CA LEU A 697 -31.94 21.70 -7.34
C LEU A 697 -31.71 21.62 -5.82
N LEU A 698 -32.73 21.96 -5.02
CA LEU A 698 -32.67 21.83 -3.56
C LEU A 698 -32.59 20.36 -3.14
N ASP A 699 -33.36 19.47 -3.77
CA ASP A 699 -33.30 18.03 -3.50
C ASP A 699 -31.96 17.42 -3.93
N ALA A 700 -31.46 17.78 -5.12
CA ALA A 700 -30.13 17.41 -5.58
C ALA A 700 -29.04 17.86 -4.59
N ARG A 701 -29.11 19.10 -4.11
CA ARG A 701 -28.19 19.64 -3.11
C ARG A 701 -28.26 18.87 -1.79
N ARG A 702 -29.47 18.55 -1.29
CA ARG A 702 -29.63 17.75 -0.06
C ARG A 702 -28.97 16.38 -0.15
N LEU A 703 -29.07 15.72 -1.31
CA LEU A 703 -28.41 14.43 -1.56
C LEU A 703 -26.88 14.59 -1.58
N LEU A 704 -26.36 15.63 -2.22
CA LEU A 704 -24.92 15.92 -2.26
C LEU A 704 -24.37 16.30 -0.87
N ASP A 705 -25.12 17.09 -0.08
CA ASP A 705 -24.80 17.43 1.31
C ASP A 705 -24.76 16.17 2.21
N ALA A 706 -25.62 15.18 1.93
CA ALA A 706 -25.60 13.85 2.56
C ALA A 706 -24.44 12.96 2.07
N ARG A 707 -23.50 13.50 1.27
CA ARG A 707 -22.32 12.81 0.72
C ARG A 707 -22.63 11.64 -0.22
N VAL A 708 -23.73 11.73 -0.96
CA VAL A 708 -23.94 10.88 -2.13
C VAL A 708 -22.84 11.17 -3.16
N ASP A 709 -22.26 10.13 -3.74
CA ASP A 709 -21.14 10.25 -4.69
C ASP A 709 -21.62 10.60 -6.11
N ALA A 710 -22.84 10.22 -6.51
CA ALA A 710 -23.42 10.69 -7.76
C ALA A 710 -24.94 10.78 -7.77
N LEU A 711 -25.46 11.68 -8.58
CA LEU A 711 -26.87 11.81 -8.93
C LEU A 711 -27.14 11.05 -10.24
N LEU A 712 -28.22 10.27 -10.27
CA LEU A 712 -28.67 9.52 -11.45
C LEU A 712 -30.00 10.08 -11.94
N LEU A 713 -29.99 10.70 -13.11
CA LEU A 713 -31.17 11.22 -13.79
C LEU A 713 -31.85 10.08 -14.56
N GLU A 714 -33.04 9.71 -14.11
CA GLU A 714 -33.83 8.70 -14.80
C GLU A 714 -34.51 9.31 -16.04
N ASP A 715 -34.44 8.60 -17.17
CA ASP A 715 -34.98 9.01 -18.47
C ASP A 715 -34.50 10.41 -18.88
N LEU A 716 -33.24 10.51 -19.28
CA LEU A 716 -32.58 11.78 -19.59
C LEU A 716 -33.34 12.63 -20.63
N ALA A 717 -34.14 12.02 -21.50
CA ALA A 717 -34.96 12.72 -22.48
C ALA A 717 -36.14 13.49 -21.86
N ALA A 718 -36.56 13.14 -20.64
CA ALA A 718 -37.61 13.84 -19.90
C ALA A 718 -37.11 15.09 -19.17
N TRP A 719 -35.80 15.35 -19.15
CA TRP A 719 -35.21 16.46 -18.42
C TRP A 719 -35.08 17.74 -19.27
N PRO A 720 -35.54 18.91 -18.77
CA PRO A 720 -35.32 20.18 -19.44
C PRO A 720 -33.82 20.53 -19.55
N ALA A 721 -33.37 20.96 -20.73
CA ALA A 721 -31.95 21.24 -20.98
C ALA A 721 -31.32 22.26 -20.00
N HIS A 722 -32.02 23.35 -19.69
CA HIS A 722 -31.53 24.36 -18.74
C HIS A 722 -31.32 23.77 -17.32
N LEU A 723 -32.19 22.85 -16.90
CA LEU A 723 -32.07 22.20 -15.60
C LEU A 723 -30.91 21.20 -15.57
N LEU A 724 -30.59 20.56 -16.70
CA LEU A 724 -29.41 19.72 -16.83
C LEU A 724 -28.12 20.53 -16.65
N ASP A 725 -28.04 21.71 -17.26
CA ASP A 725 -26.89 22.61 -17.10
C ASP A 725 -26.72 23.07 -15.65
N ASP A 726 -27.82 23.43 -14.98
CA ASP A 726 -27.81 23.84 -13.56
C ASP A 726 -27.41 22.67 -12.64
N LEU A 727 -27.94 21.46 -12.86
CA LEU A 727 -27.56 20.26 -12.11
C LEU A 727 -26.10 19.88 -12.33
N ARG A 728 -25.62 20.04 -13.57
CA ARG A 728 -24.22 19.80 -13.93
C ARG A 728 -23.32 20.77 -13.18
N HIS A 729 -23.64 22.06 -13.20
CA HIS A 729 -22.91 23.09 -12.48
C HIS A 729 -22.92 22.85 -10.96
N LEU A 730 -24.08 22.52 -10.39
CA LEU A 730 -24.23 22.17 -8.98
C LEU A 730 -23.36 20.97 -8.62
N THR A 731 -23.39 19.91 -9.42
CA THR A 731 -22.62 18.68 -9.15
C THR A 731 -21.12 18.92 -9.24
N ASP A 732 -20.67 19.69 -10.24
CA ASP A 732 -19.25 20.06 -10.40
C ASP A 732 -18.71 20.88 -9.22
N ALA A 733 -19.57 21.59 -8.48
CA ALA A 733 -19.20 22.29 -7.25
C ALA A 733 -18.86 21.33 -6.09
N TYR A 734 -19.29 20.07 -6.15
CA TYR A 734 -18.95 19.03 -5.17
C TYR A 734 -17.81 18.16 -5.72
N THR A 735 -16.59 18.38 -5.23
CA THR A 735 -15.40 17.67 -5.72
C THR A 735 -15.56 16.15 -5.62
N GLY A 736 -15.47 15.47 -6.76
CA GLY A 736 -15.59 14.01 -6.84
C GLY A 736 -17.01 13.48 -7.05
N ALA A 737 -18.02 14.36 -7.04
CA ALA A 737 -19.40 13.97 -7.31
C ALA A 737 -19.66 13.80 -8.82
N GLY A 738 -20.55 12.85 -9.15
CA GLY A 738 -20.93 12.51 -10.52
C GLY A 738 -22.39 12.83 -10.85
N LEU A 739 -22.66 13.01 -12.14
CA LEU A 739 -24.01 13.20 -12.69
C LEU A 739 -24.18 12.22 -13.84
N ILE A 740 -25.08 11.26 -13.68
CA ILE A 740 -25.29 10.13 -14.57
C ILE A 740 -26.68 10.29 -15.19
N GLY A 741 -26.83 10.05 -16.49
CA GLY A 741 -28.14 10.02 -17.13
C GLY A 741 -28.44 8.63 -17.71
N THR A 742 -29.67 8.14 -17.56
CA THR A 742 -30.10 6.89 -18.23
C THR A 742 -30.83 7.21 -19.54
N ALA A 743 -30.56 6.43 -20.59
CA ALA A 743 -31.33 6.52 -21.83
C ALA A 743 -32.71 5.84 -21.63
N GLY A 744 -33.79 6.54 -21.94
CA GLY A 744 -35.15 6.00 -21.85
C GLY A 744 -35.39 4.83 -22.81
N PRO A 745 -36.31 3.90 -22.49
CA PRO A 745 -36.62 2.74 -23.32
C PRO A 745 -37.24 3.08 -24.69
N SER A 746 -37.74 4.31 -24.85
CA SER A 746 -38.46 4.81 -26.02
C SER A 746 -37.58 5.49 -27.08
N SER A 747 -36.27 5.67 -26.84
CA SER A 747 -35.36 6.19 -27.86
C SER A 747 -34.99 5.08 -28.86
N THR A 748 -35.75 4.97 -29.95
CA THR A 748 -35.42 4.09 -31.08
C THR A 748 -34.22 4.60 -31.89
N GLY A 749 -33.87 5.88 -31.74
CA GLY A 749 -32.55 6.41 -32.13
C GLY A 749 -31.50 5.95 -31.11
N GLY A 750 -30.38 5.39 -31.58
CA GLY A 750 -29.30 4.94 -30.70
C GLY A 750 -28.80 6.01 -29.72
N PRO A 751 -27.99 5.65 -28.71
CA PRO A 751 -27.59 6.53 -27.60
C PRO A 751 -26.95 7.86 -28.02
N GLU A 752 -26.46 7.98 -29.26
CA GLU A 752 -25.92 9.21 -29.83
C GLU A 752 -26.96 10.30 -30.15
N GLN A 753 -28.24 9.95 -30.33
CA GLN A 753 -29.29 10.92 -30.66
C GLN A 753 -30.06 11.44 -29.44
N ALA A 754 -29.91 10.80 -28.27
CA ALA A 754 -30.83 10.97 -27.15
C ALA A 754 -30.47 12.12 -26.17
N ALA A 755 -29.27 12.72 -26.24
CA ALA A 755 -28.88 13.77 -25.30
C ALA A 755 -27.92 14.82 -25.91
N PRO A 756 -28.03 16.10 -25.51
CA PRO A 756 -27.01 17.09 -25.81
C PRO A 756 -25.66 16.65 -25.22
N ARG A 757 -24.65 16.47 -26.07
CA ARG A 757 -23.30 16.05 -25.65
C ARG A 757 -22.79 16.99 -24.54
N GLY A 758 -22.43 16.42 -23.39
CA GLY A 758 -21.85 17.15 -22.25
C GLY A 758 -22.82 17.52 -21.13
N ALA A 759 -24.13 17.29 -21.29
CA ALA A 759 -25.12 17.61 -20.24
C ALA A 759 -24.95 16.79 -18.95
N VAL A 760 -24.37 15.60 -19.04
CA VAL A 760 -24.06 14.72 -17.90
C VAL A 760 -22.61 14.21 -17.99
N HIS A 761 -22.09 13.72 -16.87
CA HIS A 761 -20.74 13.14 -16.80
C HIS A 761 -20.65 11.78 -17.52
N LEU A 762 -21.73 11.00 -17.44
CA LEU A 762 -21.83 9.65 -17.99
C LEU A 762 -23.27 9.35 -18.42
N THR A 763 -23.45 8.79 -19.62
CA THR A 763 -24.74 8.26 -20.07
C THR A 763 -24.72 6.74 -20.03
N VAL A 764 -25.74 6.14 -19.40
CA VAL A 764 -25.89 4.70 -19.23
C VAL A 764 -27.07 4.20 -20.07
N GLY A 765 -26.83 3.20 -20.90
CA GLY A 765 -27.84 2.60 -21.81
C GLY A 765 -27.93 1.07 -21.71
N PRO A 766 -28.58 0.43 -22.70
CA PRO A 766 -28.59 -1.03 -22.80
C PRO A 766 -27.21 -1.59 -23.16
N PRO A 767 -26.94 -2.88 -22.86
CA PRO A 767 -25.67 -3.52 -23.22
C PRO A 767 -25.47 -3.53 -24.75
N PRO A 768 -24.21 -3.46 -25.23
CA PRO A 768 -23.93 -3.57 -26.65
C PRO A 768 -24.39 -4.93 -27.18
N LEU A 769 -25.04 -4.93 -28.34
CA LEU A 769 -25.41 -6.16 -29.03
C LEU A 769 -24.15 -6.83 -29.61
N PRO A 770 -23.96 -8.15 -29.41
CA PRO A 770 -22.85 -8.86 -30.03
C PRO A 770 -22.92 -8.76 -31.54
N ARG A 771 -21.87 -8.21 -32.17
CA ARG A 771 -21.69 -8.25 -33.63
C ARG A 771 -20.46 -9.09 -33.95
N PRO A 772 -20.58 -10.13 -34.81
CA PRO A 772 -19.43 -10.91 -35.25
C PRO A 772 -18.38 -10.00 -35.90
N GLY A 773 -17.14 -10.05 -35.40
CA GLY A 773 -15.98 -9.40 -36.05
C GLY A 773 -15.75 -7.91 -35.74
N ALA A 774 -16.65 -7.21 -35.05
CA ALA A 774 -16.41 -5.81 -34.66
C ALA A 774 -17.21 -5.42 -33.40
N TRP A 775 -16.52 -5.34 -32.26
CA TRP A 775 -17.07 -4.76 -31.04
C TRP A 775 -16.70 -3.27 -30.98
N THR A 776 -17.61 -2.41 -31.45
CA THR A 776 -17.49 -0.97 -31.23
C THR A 776 -18.39 -0.57 -30.08
N VAL A 777 -17.80 -0.37 -28.89
CA VAL A 777 -18.47 0.37 -27.82
C VAL A 777 -18.17 1.84 -28.07
N PRO A 778 -19.19 2.69 -28.32
CA PRO A 778 -18.97 4.12 -28.49
C PRO A 778 -18.19 4.68 -27.29
N PRO A 779 -17.19 5.55 -27.52
CA PRO A 779 -16.46 6.17 -26.42
C PRO A 779 -17.42 6.91 -25.49
N GLY A 780 -17.26 6.71 -24.18
CA GLY A 780 -18.04 7.44 -23.18
C GLY A 780 -19.47 6.93 -22.94
N THR A 781 -19.91 5.84 -23.59
CA THR A 781 -21.17 5.18 -23.23
C THR A 781 -20.95 4.07 -22.21
N ALA A 782 -21.75 4.09 -21.15
CA ALA A 782 -21.86 3.01 -20.19
C ALA A 782 -23.14 2.18 -20.42
N TRP A 783 -23.23 1.00 -19.80
CA TRP A 783 -24.37 0.11 -19.94
C TRP A 783 -24.65 -0.72 -18.69
N VAL A 784 -25.90 -1.20 -18.58
CA VAL A 784 -26.38 -2.04 -17.48
C VAL A 784 -26.49 -3.50 -17.92
N LEU A 785 -26.01 -4.44 -17.10
CA LEU A 785 -26.25 -5.86 -17.32
C LEU A 785 -27.71 -6.20 -16.91
N PRO A 786 -28.53 -6.78 -17.81
CA PRO A 786 -29.93 -7.08 -17.49
C PRO A 786 -30.07 -8.21 -16.47
N ASP A 787 -31.19 -8.25 -15.74
CA ASP A 787 -31.52 -9.31 -14.76
C ASP A 787 -31.48 -10.71 -15.34
N ARG A 788 -31.87 -10.84 -16.62
CA ARG A 788 -31.67 -12.06 -17.42
C ARG A 788 -30.50 -11.80 -18.36
N PRO A 789 -29.26 -12.16 -17.96
CA PRO A 789 -28.12 -11.95 -18.82
C PRO A 789 -28.30 -12.70 -20.15
N PRO A 790 -27.76 -12.17 -21.25
CA PRO A 790 -27.72 -12.90 -22.53
C PRO A 790 -26.88 -14.18 -22.41
N ALA A 791 -26.78 -14.95 -23.49
CA ALA A 791 -26.14 -16.27 -23.48
C ALA A 791 -24.72 -16.26 -22.87
N ASP A 792 -23.92 -15.22 -23.15
CA ASP A 792 -22.54 -15.06 -22.66
C ASP A 792 -22.32 -13.75 -21.86
N PRO A 793 -22.66 -13.73 -20.56
CA PRO A 793 -22.38 -12.58 -19.70
C PRO A 793 -20.88 -12.40 -19.40
N GLY A 794 -20.06 -13.43 -19.57
CA GLY A 794 -18.63 -13.36 -19.30
C GLY A 794 -17.90 -12.47 -20.31
N VAL A 795 -18.26 -12.57 -21.59
CA VAL A 795 -17.76 -11.67 -22.64
C VAL A 795 -18.27 -10.25 -22.44
N LEU A 796 -19.54 -10.06 -22.09
CA LEU A 796 -20.06 -8.71 -21.81
C LEU A 796 -19.32 -8.04 -20.66
N LEU A 797 -19.08 -8.76 -19.55
CA LEU A 797 -18.29 -8.25 -18.43
C LEU A 797 -16.83 -7.99 -18.79
N ALA A 798 -16.33 -8.48 -19.93
CA ALA A 798 -15.02 -8.13 -20.46
C ALA A 798 -15.02 -6.88 -21.34
N LEU A 799 -16.17 -6.29 -21.68
CA LEU A 799 -16.25 -5.07 -22.47
C LEU A 799 -16.11 -3.80 -21.61
N PRO A 800 -15.63 -2.68 -22.15
CA PRO A 800 -15.66 -1.40 -21.46
C PRO A 800 -17.10 -0.94 -21.24
N GLY A 801 -17.31 -0.12 -20.21
CA GLY A 801 -18.58 0.58 -19.98
C GLY A 801 -19.64 -0.16 -19.14
N CYS A 802 -19.41 -1.39 -18.67
CA CYS A 802 -20.33 -2.00 -17.70
C CYS A 802 -20.40 -1.13 -16.44
N HIS A 803 -21.56 -0.54 -16.16
CA HIS A 803 -21.76 0.38 -15.04
C HIS A 803 -22.60 -0.21 -13.94
N GLU A 804 -23.59 -1.06 -14.24
CA GLU A 804 -24.45 -1.68 -13.23
C GLU A 804 -24.68 -3.17 -13.51
N VAL A 805 -24.79 -3.96 -12.44
CA VAL A 805 -25.23 -5.36 -12.47
C VAL A 805 -26.45 -5.58 -11.55
N PRO A 806 -27.23 -6.65 -11.79
CA PRO A 806 -28.39 -6.98 -10.96
C PRO A 806 -28.01 -7.33 -9.51
N ALA A 807 -28.77 -6.86 -8.52
CA ALA A 807 -28.58 -7.28 -7.12
C ALA A 807 -28.76 -8.79 -6.90
N GLY A 808 -29.62 -9.43 -7.70
CA GLY A 808 -29.80 -10.88 -7.67
C GLY A 808 -28.50 -11.64 -7.89
N LEU A 809 -27.51 -11.05 -8.57
CA LEU A 809 -26.20 -11.67 -8.77
C LEU A 809 -25.40 -11.81 -7.47
N LEU A 810 -25.59 -10.91 -6.52
CA LEU A 810 -24.88 -10.93 -5.23
C LEU A 810 -25.46 -11.98 -4.27
N THR A 811 -26.78 -12.16 -4.31
CA THR A 811 -27.53 -13.04 -3.40
C THR A 811 -27.80 -14.43 -3.97
N ALA A 812 -27.74 -14.60 -5.30
CA ALA A 812 -28.00 -15.88 -5.93
C ALA A 812 -26.98 -16.94 -5.50
N THR A 813 -27.51 -18.12 -5.17
CA THR A 813 -26.74 -19.33 -4.90
C THR A 813 -26.60 -20.15 -6.18
N GLY A 814 -25.42 -20.73 -6.42
CA GLY A 814 -25.18 -21.63 -7.56
C GLY A 814 -23.88 -21.30 -8.30
N HIS A 815 -23.33 -22.29 -8.98
CA HIS A 815 -21.99 -22.19 -9.59
C HIS A 815 -21.88 -21.07 -10.64
N ARG A 816 -22.95 -20.82 -11.42
CA ARG A 816 -22.97 -19.73 -12.42
C ARG A 816 -22.90 -18.35 -11.77
N ALA A 817 -23.67 -18.11 -10.70
CA ALA A 817 -23.65 -16.83 -9.99
C ALA A 817 -22.31 -16.62 -9.27
N GLU A 818 -21.74 -17.67 -8.69
CA GLU A 818 -20.40 -17.66 -8.10
C GLU A 818 -19.31 -17.33 -9.13
N ALA A 819 -19.31 -18.00 -10.29
CA ALA A 819 -18.39 -17.71 -11.38
C ALA A 819 -18.49 -16.27 -11.89
N LEU A 820 -19.71 -15.73 -11.99
CA LEU A 820 -19.92 -14.32 -12.34
C LEU A 820 -19.41 -13.35 -11.27
N ARG A 821 -19.58 -13.66 -9.98
CA ARG A 821 -18.98 -12.87 -8.88
C ARG A 821 -17.45 -12.91 -8.93
N VAL A 822 -16.86 -14.04 -9.30
CA VAL A 822 -15.41 -14.16 -9.55
C VAL A 822 -15.00 -13.29 -10.74
N LEU A 823 -15.72 -13.33 -11.86
CA LEU A 823 -15.47 -12.47 -13.02
C LEU A 823 -15.54 -10.98 -12.65
N LEU A 824 -16.54 -10.54 -11.88
CA LEU A 824 -16.62 -9.16 -11.41
C LEU A 824 -15.45 -8.77 -10.51
N SER A 825 -15.05 -9.65 -9.60
CA SER A 825 -13.89 -9.44 -8.72
C SER A 825 -12.62 -9.30 -9.55
N VAL A 826 -12.41 -10.19 -10.54
CA VAL A 826 -11.25 -10.11 -11.44
C VAL A 826 -11.31 -8.85 -12.30
N ARG A 827 -12.48 -8.48 -12.84
CA ARG A 827 -12.66 -7.23 -13.60
C ARG A 827 -12.20 -6.03 -12.78
N ALA A 828 -12.59 -5.94 -11.51
CA ALA A 828 -12.22 -4.83 -10.64
C ALA A 828 -10.71 -4.80 -10.27
N ARG A 829 -10.01 -5.93 -10.41
CA ARG A 829 -8.58 -6.08 -10.11
C ARG A 829 -7.66 -5.87 -11.32
N GLN A 830 -8.18 -6.10 -12.52
CA GLN A 830 -7.41 -6.05 -13.76
C GLN A 830 -7.60 -4.69 -14.44
N GLN A 831 -6.55 -3.86 -14.49
CA GLN A 831 -6.63 -2.53 -15.09
C GLN A 831 -6.97 -2.60 -16.58
N ALA A 832 -6.53 -3.67 -17.26
CA ALA A 832 -6.92 -3.94 -18.65
C ALA A 832 -8.44 -4.05 -18.80
N LEU A 833 -9.10 -4.71 -17.85
CA LEU A 833 -10.55 -4.90 -17.88
C LEU A 833 -11.32 -3.64 -17.44
N VAL A 834 -10.77 -2.85 -16.51
CA VAL A 834 -11.40 -1.60 -16.04
C VAL A 834 -11.25 -0.47 -17.05
N HIS A 835 -10.02 -0.21 -17.51
CA HIS A 835 -9.65 0.99 -18.26
C HIS A 835 -9.18 0.72 -19.69
N GLY A 836 -8.92 -0.53 -20.03
CA GLY A 836 -8.27 -0.87 -21.29
C GLY A 836 -9.18 -0.72 -22.50
N PHE A 837 -8.54 -0.51 -23.64
CA PHE A 837 -9.22 -0.57 -24.94
C PHE A 837 -9.46 -2.03 -25.33
N VAL A 838 -10.25 -2.23 -26.40
CA VAL A 838 -10.64 -3.55 -26.92
C VAL A 838 -10.02 -3.70 -28.31
N ASP A 839 -9.28 -4.80 -28.52
CA ASP A 839 -8.88 -5.24 -29.85
C ASP A 839 -9.48 -6.62 -30.16
N ALA A 840 -9.71 -6.91 -31.44
CA ALA A 840 -10.01 -8.27 -31.86
C ALA A 840 -8.78 -9.16 -31.65
N ALA A 841 -8.95 -10.32 -30.99
CA ALA A 841 -7.85 -11.25 -30.76
C ALA A 841 -7.62 -12.24 -31.91
N LEU A 842 -8.61 -12.43 -32.78
CA LEU A 842 -8.51 -13.31 -33.94
C LEU A 842 -8.52 -12.48 -35.23
N PRO A 843 -7.69 -12.84 -36.23
CA PRO A 843 -7.66 -12.17 -37.52
C PRO A 843 -8.94 -12.41 -38.32
N GLU A 844 -9.53 -13.61 -38.19
CA GLU A 844 -10.78 -14.00 -38.82
C GLU A 844 -11.81 -14.42 -37.75
N PRO A 845 -13.09 -14.04 -37.90
CA PRO A 845 -14.13 -14.40 -36.94
C PRO A 845 -14.44 -15.90 -37.00
N VAL A 846 -14.48 -16.55 -35.84
CA VAL A 846 -14.86 -17.97 -35.71
C VAL A 846 -16.34 -18.04 -35.28
N PRO A 847 -17.22 -18.76 -36.00
CA PRO A 847 -18.63 -18.85 -35.65
C PRO A 847 -18.85 -19.32 -34.21
N GLY A 848 -19.67 -18.56 -33.46
CA GLY A 848 -19.99 -18.88 -32.06
C GLY A 848 -18.90 -18.49 -31.04
N VAL A 849 -17.70 -18.09 -31.47
CA VAL A 849 -16.62 -17.69 -30.55
C VAL A 849 -16.38 -16.19 -30.60
N THR A 850 -16.33 -15.58 -29.42
CA THR A 850 -15.82 -14.21 -29.23
C THR A 850 -14.43 -14.26 -28.61
N ALA A 851 -13.48 -13.57 -29.22
CA ALA A 851 -12.12 -13.47 -28.74
C ALA A 851 -11.64 -12.02 -28.82
N LEU A 852 -11.33 -11.42 -27.66
CA LEU A 852 -10.91 -10.03 -27.58
C LEU A 852 -9.72 -9.85 -26.63
N TRP A 853 -8.87 -8.88 -26.96
CA TRP A 853 -7.84 -8.38 -26.07
C TRP A 853 -8.35 -7.14 -25.36
N ARG A 854 -8.18 -7.12 -24.05
CA ARG A 854 -8.22 -5.91 -23.24
C ARG A 854 -6.80 -5.49 -22.93
N ARG A 855 -6.45 -4.24 -23.20
CA ARG A 855 -5.08 -3.73 -22.99
C ARG A 855 -5.11 -2.40 -22.28
N HIS A 856 -4.39 -2.31 -21.17
CA HIS A 856 -4.19 -1.06 -20.46
C HIS A 856 -2.82 -1.05 -19.82
N GLY A 857 -2.02 -0.04 -20.14
CA GLY A 857 -0.69 0.03 -19.59
C GLY A 857 0.19 -1.11 -20.11
N SER A 858 0.77 -1.89 -19.19
CA SER A 858 1.49 -3.14 -19.47
C SER A 858 0.62 -4.38 -19.25
N GLU A 859 -0.64 -4.21 -18.83
CA GLU A 859 -1.54 -5.31 -18.55
C GLU A 859 -2.35 -5.64 -19.80
N SER A 860 -2.38 -6.92 -20.16
CA SER A 860 -3.21 -7.43 -21.25
C SER A 860 -3.99 -8.64 -20.78
N VAL A 861 -5.29 -8.67 -21.06
CA VAL A 861 -6.17 -9.80 -20.75
C VAL A 861 -6.85 -10.27 -22.02
N LEU A 862 -6.66 -11.55 -22.35
CA LEU A 862 -7.38 -12.24 -23.41
C LEU A 862 -8.70 -12.76 -22.84
N CYS A 863 -9.82 -12.36 -23.44
CA CYS A 863 -11.15 -12.84 -23.08
C CYS A 863 -11.72 -13.67 -24.23
N LEU A 864 -11.99 -14.94 -23.95
CA LEU A 864 -12.57 -15.90 -24.88
C LEU A 864 -13.94 -16.33 -24.37
N GLY A 865 -14.94 -16.38 -25.24
CA GLY A 865 -16.26 -16.91 -24.93
C GLY A 865 -16.81 -17.73 -26.09
N ASN A 866 -17.42 -18.87 -25.80
CA ASN A 866 -18.03 -19.74 -26.80
C ASN A 866 -19.55 -19.83 -26.54
N ALA A 867 -20.33 -19.18 -27.39
CA ALA A 867 -21.79 -19.20 -27.37
C ALA A 867 -22.39 -20.31 -28.26
N GLY A 868 -21.54 -21.12 -28.91
CA GLY A 868 -21.97 -22.29 -29.69
C GLY A 868 -22.24 -23.53 -28.83
N ASP A 869 -22.77 -24.57 -29.48
CA ASP A 869 -23.17 -25.82 -28.83
C ASP A 869 -22.06 -26.89 -28.82
N ALA A 870 -20.91 -26.62 -29.42
CA ALA A 870 -19.77 -27.53 -29.52
C ALA A 870 -18.47 -26.87 -29.00
N PRO A 871 -17.53 -27.62 -28.40
CA PRO A 871 -16.21 -27.10 -28.05
C PRO A 871 -15.49 -26.59 -29.30
N VAL A 872 -14.80 -25.45 -29.19
CA VAL A 872 -14.06 -24.85 -30.30
C VAL A 872 -12.62 -24.61 -29.89
N ALA A 873 -11.68 -25.09 -30.71
CA ALA A 873 -10.26 -24.77 -30.59
C ALA A 873 -9.93 -23.52 -31.41
N VAL A 874 -9.32 -22.53 -30.77
CA VAL A 874 -8.88 -21.29 -31.41
C VAL A 874 -7.38 -21.11 -31.25
N THR A 875 -6.74 -20.52 -32.25
CA THR A 875 -5.32 -20.13 -32.19
C THR A 875 -5.23 -18.61 -32.21
N VAL A 876 -4.85 -18.01 -31.10
CA VAL A 876 -4.67 -16.55 -30.97
C VAL A 876 -3.24 -16.19 -31.36
N PRO A 877 -3.01 -15.32 -32.37
CA PRO A 877 -1.65 -15.00 -32.83
C PRO A 877 -0.73 -14.49 -31.72
N ALA A 878 0.51 -14.99 -31.70
CA ALA A 878 1.52 -14.63 -30.71
C ALA A 878 2.94 -14.84 -31.28
N PRO A 879 3.94 -14.06 -30.84
CA PRO A 879 5.33 -14.36 -31.16
C PRO A 879 5.74 -15.74 -30.59
N PRO A 880 6.63 -16.50 -31.25
CA PRO A 880 7.04 -17.84 -30.82
C PRO A 880 7.64 -17.85 -29.40
N ASP A 881 8.37 -16.79 -29.05
CA ASP A 881 8.99 -16.57 -27.75
C ASP A 881 8.16 -15.59 -26.89
N GLY A 882 6.85 -15.53 -27.13
CA GLY A 882 5.94 -14.67 -26.39
C GLY A 882 5.76 -15.09 -24.92
N PRO A 883 5.27 -14.17 -24.08
CA PRO A 883 4.96 -14.48 -22.69
C PRO A 883 3.85 -15.55 -22.55
N GLU A 884 3.81 -16.23 -21.41
CA GLU A 884 2.76 -17.20 -21.12
C GLU A 884 1.43 -16.50 -20.79
N LEU A 885 0.32 -17.14 -21.15
CA LEU A 885 -1.02 -16.78 -20.71
C LEU A 885 -1.41 -17.58 -19.48
N VAL A 886 -1.90 -16.91 -18.44
CA VAL A 886 -2.36 -17.55 -17.21
C VAL A 886 -3.85 -17.28 -17.01
N GLY A 887 -4.64 -18.34 -16.82
CA GLY A 887 -6.07 -18.27 -16.57
C GLY A 887 -6.37 -17.60 -15.23
N ILE A 888 -7.13 -16.50 -15.27
CA ILE A 888 -7.48 -15.69 -14.09
C ILE A 888 -8.95 -15.81 -13.68
N ALA A 889 -9.87 -16.09 -14.62
CA ALA A 889 -11.26 -16.42 -14.32
C ALA A 889 -11.90 -17.29 -15.41
N THR A 890 -12.93 -18.06 -15.04
CA THR A 890 -13.74 -18.81 -15.98
C THR A 890 -15.22 -18.85 -15.58
N LEU A 891 -16.10 -18.90 -16.58
CA LEU A 891 -17.52 -19.18 -16.47
C LEU A 891 -17.82 -20.45 -17.26
N GLY A 892 -18.56 -21.40 -16.68
CA GLY A 892 -18.84 -22.70 -17.32
C GLY A 892 -17.81 -23.79 -16.93
N ALA A 893 -18.00 -25.00 -17.45
CA ALA A 893 -17.09 -26.11 -17.20
C ALA A 893 -15.82 -25.98 -18.06
N ALA A 894 -14.64 -26.08 -17.45
CA ALA A 894 -13.40 -26.23 -18.20
C ALA A 894 -13.36 -27.60 -18.89
N VAL A 895 -12.86 -27.65 -20.13
CA VAL A 895 -12.72 -28.91 -20.87
C VAL A 895 -11.50 -29.66 -20.36
N GLY A 896 -11.68 -30.61 -19.43
CA GLY A 896 -10.69 -31.63 -19.08
C GLY A 896 -9.36 -31.17 -18.46
N GLU A 897 -9.07 -29.87 -18.42
CA GLU A 897 -7.83 -29.29 -17.89
C GLU A 897 -8.01 -28.72 -16.47
N PRO A 898 -7.02 -28.89 -15.58
CA PRO A 898 -7.04 -28.27 -14.26
C PRO A 898 -6.91 -26.76 -14.39
N TRP A 899 -7.82 -26.01 -13.75
CA TRP A 899 -7.73 -24.55 -13.65
C TRP A 899 -6.85 -24.15 -12.45
N PRO A 900 -5.96 -23.14 -12.55
CA PRO A 900 -5.78 -22.19 -13.66
C PRO A 900 -5.04 -22.77 -14.88
N LEU A 901 -5.56 -22.46 -16.08
CA LEU A 901 -4.96 -22.84 -17.36
C LEU A 901 -3.69 -22.01 -17.62
N THR A 902 -2.56 -22.64 -17.93
CA THR A 902 -1.35 -21.95 -18.40
C THR A 902 -1.07 -22.32 -19.85
N VAL A 903 -1.02 -21.33 -20.75
CA VAL A 903 -0.87 -21.55 -22.20
C VAL A 903 0.42 -20.89 -22.67
N ARG A 904 1.32 -21.70 -23.24
CA ARG A 904 2.54 -21.24 -23.88
C ARG A 904 2.27 -20.99 -25.37
N PRO A 905 2.87 -19.97 -25.98
CA PRO A 905 2.79 -19.83 -27.42
C PRO A 905 3.49 -21.02 -28.09
N SER A 906 2.87 -21.56 -29.14
CA SER A 906 3.44 -22.61 -29.97
C SER A 906 3.01 -22.40 -31.41
N ALA A 907 3.90 -22.68 -32.38
CA ALA A 907 3.61 -22.51 -33.80
C ALA A 907 3.03 -21.12 -34.19
N GLY A 908 3.45 -20.05 -33.51
CA GLY A 908 3.01 -18.67 -33.81
C GLY A 908 1.69 -18.24 -33.16
N GLY A 909 1.18 -18.97 -32.15
CA GLY A 909 0.00 -18.54 -31.40
C GLY A 909 -0.27 -19.32 -30.11
N TYR A 910 -1.27 -18.88 -29.36
CA TYR A 910 -1.82 -19.59 -28.21
C TYR A 910 -2.97 -20.49 -28.68
N ALA A 911 -2.79 -21.80 -28.59
CA ALA A 911 -3.83 -22.78 -28.88
C ALA A 911 -4.70 -23.00 -27.64
N ILE A 912 -6.00 -22.68 -27.72
CA ILE A 912 -6.92 -22.70 -26.58
C ILE A 912 -8.24 -23.34 -27.00
N THR A 913 -8.76 -24.28 -26.22
CA THR A 913 -10.07 -24.90 -26.44
C THR A 913 -11.10 -24.34 -25.46
N VAL A 914 -12.24 -23.88 -25.97
CA VAL A 914 -13.32 -23.27 -25.17
C VAL A 914 -14.57 -24.14 -25.26
N ALA A 915 -15.09 -24.60 -24.11
CA ALA A 915 -16.31 -25.43 -24.05
C ALA A 915 -17.57 -24.66 -24.49
N PRO A 916 -18.65 -25.34 -24.91
CA PRO A 916 -19.96 -24.72 -25.13
C PRO A 916 -20.42 -23.93 -23.91
N GLY A 917 -20.82 -22.67 -24.11
CA GLY A 917 -21.27 -21.78 -23.04
C GLY A 917 -20.19 -21.36 -22.04
N ALA A 918 -18.91 -21.65 -22.31
CA ALA A 918 -17.80 -21.29 -21.43
C ALA A 918 -17.16 -19.96 -21.82
N THR A 919 -16.67 -19.25 -20.80
CA THR A 919 -15.82 -18.06 -20.93
C THR A 919 -14.51 -18.31 -20.19
N HIS A 920 -13.38 -17.91 -20.79
CA HIS A 920 -12.05 -17.90 -20.17
C HIS A 920 -11.45 -16.51 -20.25
N TRP A 921 -10.95 -16.00 -19.11
CA TRP A 921 -10.11 -14.81 -19.06
C TRP A 921 -8.70 -15.23 -18.71
N LEU A 922 -7.74 -14.86 -19.55
CA LEU A 922 -6.32 -15.18 -19.39
C LEU A 922 -5.51 -13.89 -19.37
N SER A 923 -4.70 -13.68 -18.34
CA SER A 923 -3.78 -12.55 -18.26
C SER A 923 -2.47 -12.87 -18.98
N LEU A 924 -1.97 -11.92 -19.77
CA LEU A 924 -0.65 -11.99 -20.35
C LEU A 924 0.36 -11.57 -19.29
N TRP A 925 1.20 -12.51 -18.87
CA TRP A 925 2.22 -12.23 -17.88
C TRP A 925 3.58 -12.09 -18.55
N GLU A 926 4.03 -10.86 -18.77
CA GLU A 926 5.42 -10.58 -19.14
C GLU A 926 6.32 -10.89 -17.93
N SER A 927 6.69 -12.16 -17.76
CA SER A 927 7.77 -12.51 -16.84
C SER A 927 9.06 -11.98 -17.44
N THR A 928 9.56 -10.88 -16.88
CA THR A 928 10.93 -10.41 -17.16
C THR A 928 11.98 -11.37 -16.61
N ASP A 929 11.56 -12.42 -15.89
CA ASP A 929 12.43 -13.42 -15.30
C ASP A 929 12.09 -14.83 -15.83
N PRO A 930 12.91 -15.44 -16.72
CA PRO A 930 12.68 -16.79 -17.22
C PRO A 930 12.78 -17.87 -16.13
N GLY A 931 13.19 -17.52 -14.90
CA GLY A 931 13.23 -18.42 -13.74
C GLY A 931 12.01 -18.39 -12.81
N TRP A 932 11.09 -17.44 -12.96
CA TRP A 932 9.97 -17.26 -12.02
C TRP A 932 8.72 -18.03 -12.46
N ARG A 933 8.33 -19.06 -11.70
CA ARG A 933 7.03 -19.73 -11.83
C ARG A 933 6.12 -19.32 -10.66
N PRO A 934 4.91 -18.79 -10.91
CA PRO A 934 3.91 -18.63 -9.87
C PRO A 934 3.32 -20.00 -9.54
N GLY A 935 3.69 -20.56 -8.39
CA GLY A 935 3.11 -21.80 -7.87
C GLY A 935 3.95 -23.05 -8.09
N ALA A 936 4.87 -23.29 -7.16
CA ALA A 936 5.22 -24.62 -6.66
C ALA A 936 5.43 -24.50 -5.14
#